data_AF-A0A117T1R8-F1
#
_entry.id   AF-A0A117T1R8-F1
#
_cell.length_a   1.000
_cell.length_b   1.000
_cell.length_c   1.000
_cell.angle_alpha   90.00
_cell.angle_beta   90.00
_cell.angle_gamma   90.00
#
_symmetry.space_group_name_H-M   'P 1'
#
loop_
_entity.id
_entity.type
_entity.pdbx_description
1 polymer ?
#
loop_
_entity_poly.entity_id
_entity_poly.type
_entity_poly.pdbx_seq_one_letter_code
_entity_poly.pdbx_strand_id
1 'polypeptide(L)'
;MKPYLKPFFSVLLCICLPVTSLFTGPGVNAAAAAGTDLSFPAAQDAFVSNFNGQGNAQGTSLSAAKLIYGKSRHAYLKFDLSSIDTDRYNPDEMTMQLSFRKSHAPNELVFTESESLLRDTDNEWTVTNVTYNTRPYEIAGSPVVTRTVTSSSEENLTVDLSPIFRNALNNGREVVSIHLTTAKAEDNTVSASELFSSRNTSGFPGPVLNVTLGDPVVNDGSDRTALNALITQAEQLIEIVYTRESWAIFTAALDQAKALSINDATQAEVDEARLTLQTAMDNLEIMELPSQITGPDLGDYYSNSQTAAMILKMRSGDGQYVKVDPVTEKLSLTAHPGEASAFALYVLDYFATVDHEEPEAGATRTAYSIKSLDTGKYLTIQNYFSAKEFLDNTHRYFNIISGAVNGVSTDRTFEITASAVVAGWNERFYVDQYTESGFYRIFSHLSTMRDDSNFSRFNVTMTANAMQSSGRAAENKEYRFYFEQVTGKDPLEISQKVSGDNAYLLWKPVNGDTDPAGYKINGTVSDAVYSDGLMQVKLQGLSAGTHAYTVEYNGDGYSTKAEVSIRIFSHPGILLSMQDLEDMKAHVQAKQEPWYSDYRRMTDSVPYGIASSGYQTKVFSKVGRGGAPSDSGNIGYFEKGGNAAYFNALQWVITGDAKYADMAAGLLSEWAKTLKVIDGRDRILGAGINAYKYASAAEIIRYYGGGYSGYSYEDFAVLQAMMLNVVYPVIQDAAVPMLANGNWDAAAIVSMMAIGVLCDNSGIFERAMGLYQDIHTNGSIFAYVNDSGQTMETGRDQAHAMLALGYMAEICLIAANQNEDLASLYDNRLAKAFEYSAKYNLYSQELSGVEVPFTAMPNVFGDTGRGYYGTGFDMENNGLNRGELRPVLSRGWCFTARLTGLI
;
A
#
# COMPACT_ATOMS: atom_id res chain seq x y z
N MET A 1 -35.34 19.20 0.54
CA MET A 1 -35.76 18.43 -0.65
C MET A 1 -34.71 17.36 -0.89
N LYS A 2 -35.15 16.10 -1.07
CA LYS A 2 -34.29 14.90 -1.20
C LYS A 2 -33.17 15.08 -2.24
N PRO A 3 -32.00 14.44 -2.04
CA PRO A 3 -31.25 13.88 -3.14
C PRO A 3 -31.21 12.35 -3.08
N TYR A 4 -31.24 11.78 -4.28
CA TYR A 4 -31.24 10.36 -4.61
C TYR A 4 -29.85 9.74 -4.38
N LEU A 5 -29.76 8.66 -3.62
CA LEU A 5 -28.62 7.73 -3.70
C LEU A 5 -28.95 6.59 -4.68
N LYS A 6 -28.07 6.39 -5.66
CA LYS A 6 -27.92 5.13 -6.40
C LYS A 6 -26.72 4.38 -5.80
N PRO A 7 -26.79 3.08 -5.50
CA PRO A 7 -25.60 2.32 -5.16
C PRO A 7 -24.95 1.75 -6.44
N PHE A 8 -23.64 1.95 -6.56
CA PHE A 8 -22.76 1.25 -7.48
C PHE A 8 -22.52 -0.18 -6.95
N PHE A 9 -22.79 -1.19 -7.76
CA PHE A 9 -22.37 -2.58 -7.51
C PHE A 9 -20.99 -2.81 -8.13
N SER A 10 -19.99 -3.10 -7.30
CA SER A 10 -18.73 -3.71 -7.73
C SER A 10 -18.77 -5.20 -7.39
N VAL A 11 -18.56 -6.03 -8.40
CA VAL A 11 -18.49 -7.50 -8.32
C VAL A 11 -17.12 -7.88 -7.77
N LEU A 12 -17.08 -8.61 -6.65
CA LEU A 12 -15.86 -9.27 -6.17
C LEU A 12 -16.09 -10.78 -6.05
N LEU A 13 -15.25 -11.53 -6.74
CA LEU A 13 -15.27 -12.99 -6.90
C LEU A 13 -14.56 -13.64 -5.69
N CYS A 14 -15.31 -14.30 -4.79
CA CYS A 14 -14.74 -15.09 -3.71
C CYS A 14 -14.34 -16.49 -4.21
N ILE A 15 -13.04 -16.79 -4.11
CA ILE A 15 -12.49 -18.14 -4.31
C ILE A 15 -12.58 -18.88 -2.97
N CYS A 16 -13.54 -19.79 -2.83
CA CYS A 16 -13.60 -20.73 -1.71
C CYS A 16 -12.78 -21.98 -2.06
N LEU A 17 -11.71 -22.24 -1.30
CA LEU A 17 -11.04 -23.54 -1.27
C LEU A 17 -11.74 -24.44 -0.25
N PRO A 18 -12.22 -25.64 -0.60
CA PRO A 18 -12.76 -26.56 0.38
C PRO A 18 -11.62 -27.31 1.09
N VAL A 19 -11.66 -27.30 2.43
CA VAL A 19 -10.84 -28.13 3.31
C VAL A 19 -11.45 -29.55 3.29
N THR A 20 -10.66 -30.53 2.89
CA THR A 20 -11.07 -31.94 2.83
C THR A 20 -10.97 -32.62 4.20
N SER A 21 -12.02 -33.34 4.59
CA SER A 21 -12.11 -34.14 5.81
C SER A 21 -11.64 -35.59 5.60
N LEU A 22 -11.12 -36.16 6.69
CA LEU A 22 -10.52 -37.48 6.85
C LEU A 22 -11.52 -38.66 6.80
N PHE A 23 -10.97 -39.81 6.39
CA PHE A 23 -11.46 -41.21 6.37
C PHE A 23 -12.70 -41.60 7.20
N THR A 24 -13.59 -42.39 6.57
CA THR A 24 -14.45 -43.38 7.24
C THR A 24 -14.44 -44.73 6.50
N GLY A 25 -14.29 -45.82 7.25
CA GLY A 25 -14.34 -47.21 6.77
C GLY A 25 -15.77 -47.70 6.47
N PRO A 26 -15.94 -48.98 6.07
CA PRO A 26 -17.15 -49.43 5.40
C PRO A 26 -18.25 -49.87 6.37
N GLY A 27 -19.49 -49.44 6.07
CA GLY A 27 -20.70 -50.12 6.53
C GLY A 27 -21.56 -49.36 7.53
N VAL A 28 -22.17 -48.25 7.11
CA VAL A 28 -23.57 -47.82 7.39
C VAL A 28 -23.92 -46.81 6.29
N ASN A 29 -25.09 -46.92 5.65
CA ASN A 29 -25.58 -45.92 4.69
C ASN A 29 -25.66 -44.55 5.38
N ALA A 30 -24.72 -43.67 5.09
CA ALA A 30 -24.78 -42.27 5.51
C ALA A 30 -25.83 -41.59 4.64
N ALA A 31 -26.93 -41.14 5.24
CA ALA A 31 -27.85 -40.21 4.59
C ALA A 31 -27.07 -38.93 4.29
N ALA A 32 -26.63 -38.74 3.05
CA ALA A 32 -26.08 -37.48 2.57
C ALA A 32 -27.15 -36.38 2.75
N ALA A 33 -26.75 -35.12 2.95
CA ALA A 33 -27.67 -33.98 3.09
C ALA A 33 -28.03 -33.35 1.72
N ALA A 34 -29.04 -32.49 1.67
CA ALA A 34 -29.36 -31.67 0.49
C ALA A 34 -28.11 -30.97 -0.07
N GLY A 35 -27.91 -30.96 -1.39
CA GLY A 35 -26.76 -30.30 -2.01
C GLY A 35 -25.40 -30.99 -1.78
N THR A 36 -25.37 -32.24 -1.28
CA THR A 36 -24.13 -33.03 -1.20
C THR A 36 -23.68 -33.46 -2.60
N ASP A 37 -22.42 -33.20 -2.93
CA ASP A 37 -21.77 -33.71 -4.15
C ASP A 37 -21.25 -35.13 -3.91
N LEU A 38 -21.84 -36.11 -4.60
CA LEU A 38 -21.41 -37.50 -4.64
C LEU A 38 -20.56 -37.74 -5.89
N SER A 39 -19.54 -38.59 -5.76
CA SER A 39 -18.63 -38.89 -6.87
C SER A 39 -18.59 -40.39 -7.16
N PHE A 40 -18.89 -40.75 -8.40
CA PHE A 40 -19.01 -42.12 -8.88
C PHE A 40 -18.00 -42.37 -10.00
N PRO A 41 -16.83 -42.96 -9.69
CA PRO A 41 -15.92 -43.46 -10.72
C PRO A 41 -16.59 -44.54 -11.57
N ALA A 42 -16.19 -44.65 -12.84
CA ALA A 42 -16.70 -45.74 -13.69
C ALA A 42 -16.32 -47.11 -13.10
N ALA A 43 -17.32 -47.87 -12.66
CA ALA A 43 -17.18 -49.21 -12.11
C ALA A 43 -16.60 -50.18 -13.15
N GLN A 44 -16.99 -50.01 -14.41
CA GLN A 44 -16.34 -50.64 -15.55
C GLN A 44 -16.17 -49.64 -16.69
N ASP A 45 -15.07 -49.75 -17.42
CA ASP A 45 -14.94 -49.04 -18.69
C ASP A 45 -14.18 -49.87 -19.73
N ALA A 46 -14.61 -49.79 -20.98
CA ALA A 46 -13.99 -50.51 -22.07
C ALA A 46 -14.20 -49.77 -23.38
N PHE A 47 -13.29 -49.96 -24.33
CA PHE A 47 -13.56 -49.61 -25.71
C PHE A 47 -13.57 -50.86 -26.59
N VAL A 48 -14.28 -50.78 -27.70
CA VAL A 48 -14.38 -51.84 -28.70
C VAL A 48 -13.93 -51.31 -30.04
N SER A 49 -13.34 -52.15 -30.88
CA SER A 49 -12.72 -51.74 -32.14
C SER A 49 -13.05 -52.71 -33.26
N ASN A 50 -13.49 -52.20 -34.42
CA ASN A 50 -13.45 -52.93 -35.68
C ASN A 50 -12.37 -52.40 -36.64
N PHE A 51 -11.56 -51.46 -36.18
CA PHE A 51 -10.45 -50.95 -36.96
C PHE A 51 -9.46 -52.07 -37.27
N ASN A 52 -9.04 -52.19 -38.53
CA ASN A 52 -8.16 -53.26 -39.00
C ASN A 52 -8.64 -54.69 -38.66
N GLY A 53 -9.96 -54.93 -38.63
CA GLY A 53 -10.52 -56.26 -38.40
C GLY A 53 -10.49 -56.74 -36.94
N GLN A 54 -10.36 -55.81 -35.98
CA GLN A 54 -10.28 -56.11 -34.55
C GLN A 54 -11.62 -56.53 -33.90
N GLY A 55 -12.65 -56.90 -34.68
CA GLY A 55 -14.02 -57.00 -34.20
C GLY A 55 -14.28 -57.96 -33.03
N ASN A 56 -13.42 -58.97 -32.85
CA ASN A 56 -13.46 -59.94 -31.74
C ASN A 56 -12.42 -59.68 -30.64
N ALA A 57 -11.59 -58.64 -30.78
CA ALA A 57 -10.58 -58.29 -29.79
C ALA A 57 -11.21 -57.52 -28.62
N GLN A 58 -10.71 -57.79 -27.41
CA GLN A 58 -11.06 -57.04 -26.22
C GLN A 58 -10.26 -55.74 -26.16
N GLY A 59 -10.90 -54.63 -25.82
CA GLY A 59 -10.27 -53.31 -25.78
C GLY A 59 -9.04 -53.24 -24.86
N THR A 60 -9.06 -53.97 -23.74
CA THR A 60 -7.94 -54.03 -22.79
C THR A 60 -6.70 -54.70 -23.36
N SER A 61 -6.85 -55.64 -24.30
CA SER A 61 -5.71 -56.22 -25.01
C SER A 61 -5.11 -55.25 -26.03
N LEU A 62 -5.83 -54.19 -26.40
CA LEU A 62 -5.39 -53.16 -27.34
C LEU A 62 -4.81 -51.93 -26.64
N SER A 63 -5.42 -51.50 -25.52
CA SER A 63 -4.92 -50.44 -24.66
C SER A 63 -5.50 -50.58 -23.25
N ALA A 64 -4.64 -50.70 -22.24
CA ALA A 64 -5.07 -50.81 -20.85
C ALA A 64 -5.33 -49.44 -20.18
N ALA A 65 -4.65 -48.39 -20.63
CA ALA A 65 -4.65 -47.07 -19.99
C ALA A 65 -5.59 -46.04 -20.65
N LYS A 66 -6.08 -46.31 -21.87
CA LYS A 66 -6.93 -45.38 -22.62
C LYS A 66 -8.13 -46.08 -23.26
N LEU A 67 -9.24 -45.36 -23.33
CA LEU A 67 -10.43 -45.71 -24.11
C LEU A 67 -10.42 -44.90 -25.41
N ILE A 68 -10.61 -45.57 -26.54
CA ILE A 68 -10.55 -44.96 -27.88
C ILE A 68 -11.94 -44.99 -28.53
N TYR A 69 -12.38 -43.87 -29.08
CA TYR A 69 -13.68 -43.75 -29.74
C TYR A 69 -13.56 -42.91 -31.03
N GLY A 70 -14.32 -43.32 -32.05
CA GLY A 70 -14.16 -42.86 -33.44
C GLY A 70 -13.25 -43.79 -34.26
N LYS A 71 -13.38 -43.73 -35.59
CA LYS A 71 -12.67 -44.61 -36.53
C LYS A 71 -12.98 -46.11 -36.30
N SER A 72 -14.26 -46.45 -36.36
CA SER A 72 -14.89 -47.74 -36.07
C SER A 72 -14.59 -48.26 -34.65
N ARG A 73 -14.56 -47.35 -33.68
CA ARG A 73 -14.35 -47.64 -32.26
C ARG A 73 -15.37 -46.91 -31.38
N HIS A 74 -15.75 -47.55 -30.28
CA HIS A 74 -16.71 -47.01 -29.32
C HIS A 74 -16.23 -47.28 -27.89
N ALA A 75 -16.58 -46.39 -26.95
CA ALA A 75 -16.31 -46.58 -25.53
C ALA A 75 -17.61 -46.82 -24.76
N TYR A 76 -17.53 -47.58 -23.68
CA TYR A 76 -18.63 -47.88 -22.77
C TYR A 76 -18.17 -47.63 -21.33
N LEU A 77 -18.99 -46.93 -20.55
CA LEU A 77 -18.72 -46.53 -19.17
C LEU A 77 -19.88 -46.99 -18.29
N LYS A 78 -19.64 -47.82 -17.28
CA LYS A 78 -20.66 -48.29 -16.34
C LYS A 78 -20.51 -47.56 -15.01
N PHE A 79 -21.60 -46.98 -14.50
CA PHE A 79 -21.65 -46.32 -13.19
C PHE A 79 -22.68 -47.03 -12.30
N ASP A 80 -22.34 -47.22 -11.04
CA ASP A 80 -23.22 -47.81 -10.02
C ASP A 80 -23.71 -46.70 -9.09
N LEU A 81 -24.99 -46.36 -9.18
CA LEU A 81 -25.65 -45.31 -8.41
C LEU A 81 -26.55 -45.88 -7.30
N SER A 82 -26.43 -47.17 -6.97
CA SER A 82 -27.28 -47.84 -5.98
C SER A 82 -27.15 -47.28 -4.56
N SER A 83 -26.13 -46.46 -4.29
CA SER A 83 -26.01 -45.73 -3.02
C SER A 83 -26.90 -44.48 -2.93
N ILE A 84 -27.54 -44.06 -4.02
CA ILE A 84 -28.48 -42.94 -4.02
C ILE A 84 -29.85 -43.46 -3.58
N ASP A 85 -30.31 -42.97 -2.43
CA ASP A 85 -31.66 -43.20 -1.94
C ASP A 85 -32.65 -42.34 -2.74
N THR A 86 -33.24 -42.94 -3.79
CA THR A 86 -34.19 -42.26 -4.68
C THR A 86 -35.59 -42.09 -4.07
N ASP A 87 -35.87 -42.71 -2.92
CA ASP A 87 -37.06 -42.42 -2.11
C ASP A 87 -36.88 -41.14 -1.31
N ARG A 88 -35.65 -40.86 -0.86
CA ARG A 88 -35.29 -39.62 -0.15
C ARG A 88 -34.97 -38.46 -1.09
N TYR A 89 -34.43 -38.72 -2.29
CA TYR A 89 -34.00 -37.68 -3.23
C TYR A 89 -34.67 -37.84 -4.59
N ASN A 90 -35.40 -36.81 -5.02
CA ASN A 90 -36.05 -36.80 -6.32
C ASN A 90 -35.01 -36.78 -7.47
N PRO A 91 -34.93 -37.81 -8.33
CA PRO A 91 -33.97 -37.85 -9.43
C PRO A 91 -34.07 -36.63 -10.36
N ASP A 92 -35.27 -36.06 -10.54
CA ASP A 92 -35.48 -34.92 -11.43
C ASP A 92 -34.77 -33.62 -10.95
N GLU A 93 -34.42 -33.54 -9.67
CA GLU A 93 -33.71 -32.41 -9.07
C GLU A 93 -32.19 -32.61 -9.03
N MET A 94 -31.70 -33.81 -9.36
CA MET A 94 -30.27 -34.14 -9.32
C MET A 94 -29.53 -33.61 -10.55
N THR A 95 -28.32 -33.09 -10.38
CA THR A 95 -27.43 -32.73 -11.51
C THR A 95 -26.32 -33.76 -11.64
N MET A 96 -26.13 -34.35 -12.82
CA MET A 96 -25.14 -35.41 -13.06
C MET A 96 -24.13 -35.02 -14.15
N GLN A 97 -22.90 -34.70 -13.76
CA GLN A 97 -21.84 -34.23 -14.65
C GLN A 97 -20.71 -35.26 -14.79
N LEU A 98 -20.50 -35.74 -16.01
CA LEU A 98 -19.38 -36.63 -16.34
C LEU A 98 -18.12 -35.80 -16.59
N SER A 99 -17.10 -36.02 -15.75
CA SER A 99 -15.78 -35.42 -15.88
C SER A 99 -14.74 -36.45 -16.31
N PHE A 100 -13.91 -36.12 -17.29
CA PHE A 100 -12.81 -36.94 -17.77
C PHE A 100 -11.74 -36.11 -18.47
N ARG A 101 -10.52 -36.64 -18.59
CA ARG A 101 -9.48 -36.02 -19.41
C ARG A 101 -9.44 -36.63 -20.80
N LYS A 102 -9.73 -35.81 -21.81
CA LYS A 102 -9.63 -36.14 -23.23
C LYS A 102 -8.20 -35.94 -23.72
N SER A 103 -7.77 -36.78 -24.67
CA SER A 103 -6.60 -36.54 -25.52
C SER A 103 -6.96 -36.78 -27.00
N HIS A 104 -6.17 -36.21 -27.93
CA HIS A 104 -6.34 -36.32 -29.40
C HIS A 104 -7.49 -35.50 -30.03
N ALA A 105 -7.79 -35.78 -31.31
CA ALA A 105 -8.37 -34.88 -32.31
C ALA A 105 -9.77 -34.28 -31.99
N PRO A 106 -10.12 -33.12 -32.55
CA PRO A 106 -11.46 -32.53 -32.44
C PRO A 106 -12.55 -33.50 -32.91
N ASN A 107 -13.65 -33.61 -32.16
CA ASN A 107 -14.77 -34.49 -32.47
C ASN A 107 -16.07 -33.94 -31.86
N GLU A 108 -17.20 -34.28 -32.47
CA GLU A 108 -18.50 -34.19 -31.82
C GLU A 108 -18.77 -35.49 -31.07
N LEU A 109 -18.76 -35.42 -29.74
CA LEU A 109 -19.00 -36.54 -28.85
C LEU A 109 -20.49 -36.79 -28.73
N VAL A 110 -20.91 -38.05 -28.73
CA VAL A 110 -22.30 -38.47 -28.59
C VAL A 110 -22.37 -39.48 -27.44
N PHE A 111 -23.27 -39.21 -26.50
CA PHE A 111 -23.52 -40.02 -25.31
C PHE A 111 -24.95 -40.52 -25.32
N THR A 112 -25.12 -41.82 -25.10
CA THR A 112 -26.42 -42.51 -24.99
C THR A 112 -26.35 -43.57 -23.90
N GLU A 113 -27.51 -44.00 -23.40
CA GLU A 113 -27.58 -45.17 -22.52
C GLU A 113 -27.58 -46.46 -23.35
N SER A 114 -26.82 -47.44 -22.87
CA SER A 114 -26.68 -48.77 -23.45
C SER A 114 -27.12 -49.83 -22.45
N GLU A 115 -27.52 -50.99 -22.97
CA GLU A 115 -27.86 -52.15 -22.16
C GLU A 115 -26.69 -52.61 -21.29
N SER A 116 -26.99 -53.20 -20.14
CA SER A 116 -25.97 -53.80 -19.26
C SER A 116 -25.47 -55.16 -19.79
N LEU A 117 -26.14 -55.74 -20.79
CA LEU A 117 -25.88 -57.05 -21.37
C LEU A 117 -25.11 -56.96 -22.69
N LEU A 118 -24.32 -58.00 -22.97
CA LEU A 118 -23.73 -58.21 -24.29
C LEU A 118 -24.83 -58.53 -25.32
N ARG A 119 -24.61 -58.08 -26.55
CA ARG A 119 -25.55 -58.26 -27.66
C ARG A 119 -25.93 -59.72 -27.87
N ASP A 120 -27.22 -59.98 -28.03
CA ASP A 120 -27.76 -61.30 -28.34
C ASP A 120 -27.41 -62.38 -27.29
N THR A 121 -27.14 -61.96 -26.04
CA THR A 121 -26.87 -62.87 -24.91
C THR A 121 -27.51 -62.36 -23.62
N ASP A 122 -27.63 -63.25 -22.63
CA ASP A 122 -28.04 -62.89 -21.27
C ASP A 122 -26.85 -62.56 -20.33
N ASN A 123 -25.63 -62.43 -20.88
CA ASN A 123 -24.44 -62.16 -20.09
C ASN A 123 -24.23 -60.65 -19.93
N GLU A 124 -23.92 -60.20 -18.71
CA GLU A 124 -23.48 -58.82 -18.50
C GLU A 124 -22.21 -58.51 -19.30
N TRP A 125 -22.16 -57.31 -19.89
CA TRP A 125 -20.92 -56.83 -20.45
C TRP A 125 -19.96 -56.46 -19.32
N THR A 126 -18.73 -56.91 -19.47
CA THR A 126 -17.60 -56.55 -18.64
C THR A 126 -16.41 -56.12 -19.48
N VAL A 127 -15.48 -55.43 -18.84
CA VAL A 127 -14.19 -55.05 -19.44
C VAL A 127 -13.41 -56.25 -20.01
N THR A 128 -13.68 -57.47 -19.53
CA THR A 128 -13.00 -58.70 -19.96
C THR A 128 -13.80 -59.56 -20.94
N ASN A 129 -14.99 -59.13 -21.39
CA ASN A 129 -15.79 -59.91 -22.34
C ASN A 129 -16.39 -59.09 -23.50
N VAL A 130 -16.42 -57.76 -23.40
CA VAL A 130 -17.00 -56.92 -24.45
C VAL A 130 -16.06 -56.78 -25.64
N THR A 131 -16.60 -57.01 -26.83
CA THR A 131 -15.90 -56.86 -28.12
C THR A 131 -16.76 -56.02 -29.05
N TYR A 132 -16.25 -55.62 -30.21
CA TYR A 132 -17.05 -54.85 -31.15
C TYR A 132 -18.28 -55.64 -31.62
N ASN A 133 -18.12 -56.93 -31.89
CA ASN A 133 -19.21 -57.78 -32.37
C ASN A 133 -20.24 -58.12 -31.28
N THR A 134 -19.84 -58.14 -30.01
CA THR A 134 -20.72 -58.43 -28.86
C THR A 134 -21.17 -57.18 -28.09
N ARG A 135 -20.84 -55.98 -28.57
CA ARG A 135 -21.10 -54.71 -27.87
C ARG A 135 -22.60 -54.51 -27.58
N PRO A 136 -22.99 -53.95 -26.42
CA PRO A 136 -24.39 -53.78 -26.04
C PRO A 136 -25.27 -53.07 -27.09
N TYR A 137 -26.58 -53.25 -26.97
CA TYR A 137 -27.55 -52.42 -27.69
C TYR A 137 -27.72 -51.08 -26.98
N GLU A 138 -28.09 -50.04 -27.73
CA GLU A 138 -28.56 -48.78 -27.14
C GLU A 138 -29.97 -48.96 -26.59
N ILE A 139 -30.28 -48.33 -25.45
CA ILE A 139 -31.62 -48.36 -24.88
C ILE A 139 -32.55 -47.48 -25.71
N ALA A 140 -33.60 -48.10 -26.26
CA ALA A 140 -34.57 -47.39 -27.10
C ALA A 140 -35.29 -46.29 -26.30
N GLY A 141 -35.29 -45.07 -26.83
CA GLY A 141 -35.93 -43.92 -26.19
C GLY A 141 -35.09 -43.23 -25.11
N SER A 142 -33.87 -43.70 -24.85
CA SER A 142 -32.94 -42.99 -23.96
C SER A 142 -32.55 -41.63 -24.55
N PRO A 143 -32.45 -40.57 -23.74
CA PRO A 143 -31.96 -39.26 -24.19
C PRO A 143 -30.57 -39.33 -24.83
N VAL A 144 -30.32 -38.44 -25.79
CA VAL A 144 -29.01 -38.30 -26.44
C VAL A 144 -28.41 -36.97 -25.99
N VAL A 145 -27.17 -37.01 -25.50
CA VAL A 145 -26.39 -35.80 -25.18
C VAL A 145 -25.23 -35.70 -26.15
N THR A 146 -25.01 -34.51 -26.72
CA THR A 146 -23.85 -34.25 -27.60
C THR A 146 -22.96 -33.14 -27.06
N ARG A 147 -21.66 -33.24 -27.34
CA ARG A 147 -20.66 -32.22 -26.97
C ARG A 147 -19.65 -32.05 -28.08
N THR A 148 -19.63 -30.89 -28.72
CA THR A 148 -18.60 -30.53 -29.69
C THR A 148 -17.29 -30.16 -28.98
N VAL A 149 -16.22 -30.85 -29.33
CA VAL A 149 -14.87 -30.59 -28.84
C VAL A 149 -13.98 -30.14 -29.98
N THR A 150 -13.40 -28.95 -29.86
CA THR A 150 -12.61 -28.30 -30.92
C THR A 150 -11.10 -28.38 -30.70
N SER A 151 -10.65 -28.79 -29.51
CA SER A 151 -9.23 -28.86 -29.17
C SER A 151 -8.56 -30.07 -29.83
N SER A 152 -7.27 -29.90 -30.17
CA SER A 152 -6.37 -30.99 -30.59
C SER A 152 -5.40 -31.42 -29.48
N SER A 153 -5.39 -30.72 -28.34
CA SER A 153 -4.56 -30.97 -27.16
C SER A 153 -5.28 -31.81 -26.11
N GLU A 154 -4.56 -32.24 -25.08
CA GLU A 154 -5.21 -32.81 -23.90
C GLU A 154 -5.95 -31.74 -23.09
N GLU A 155 -7.16 -32.05 -22.62
CA GLU A 155 -7.97 -31.15 -21.79
C GLU A 155 -8.89 -31.92 -20.85
N ASN A 156 -9.27 -31.31 -19.73
CA ASN A 156 -10.33 -31.81 -18.86
C ASN A 156 -11.68 -31.37 -19.43
N LEU A 157 -12.60 -32.31 -19.60
CA LEU A 157 -13.95 -32.07 -20.04
C LEU A 157 -14.94 -32.42 -18.94
N THR A 158 -15.99 -31.61 -18.83
CA THR A 158 -17.17 -31.87 -18.02
C THR A 158 -18.39 -31.78 -18.93
N VAL A 159 -19.23 -32.82 -18.92
CA VAL A 159 -20.43 -32.94 -19.75
C VAL A 159 -21.62 -33.24 -18.84
N ASP A 160 -22.67 -32.43 -18.96
CA ASP A 160 -23.93 -32.66 -18.25
C ASP A 160 -24.68 -33.83 -18.89
N LEU A 161 -24.73 -34.96 -18.20
CA LEU A 161 -25.45 -36.17 -18.60
C LEU A 161 -26.75 -36.34 -17.80
N SER A 162 -27.20 -35.31 -17.07
CA SER A 162 -28.43 -35.36 -16.27
C SER A 162 -29.62 -35.95 -17.03
N PRO A 163 -29.91 -35.60 -18.30
CA PRO A 163 -31.05 -36.18 -19.02
C PRO A 163 -31.00 -37.72 -19.09
N ILE A 164 -29.80 -38.29 -19.31
CA ILE A 164 -29.62 -39.75 -19.44
C ILE A 164 -29.79 -40.43 -18.08
N PHE A 165 -29.08 -39.93 -17.05
CA PHE A 165 -29.10 -40.55 -15.73
C PHE A 165 -30.44 -40.37 -15.00
N ARG A 166 -31.11 -39.21 -15.15
CA ARG A 166 -32.48 -39.03 -14.64
C ARG A 166 -33.45 -40.00 -15.30
N ASN A 167 -33.35 -40.17 -16.62
CA ASN A 167 -34.17 -41.16 -17.33
C ASN A 167 -33.91 -42.58 -16.79
N ALA A 168 -32.66 -42.96 -16.57
CA ALA A 168 -32.31 -44.26 -16.02
C ALA A 168 -32.89 -44.48 -14.61
N LEU A 169 -32.62 -43.57 -13.67
CA LEU A 169 -33.09 -43.64 -12.28
C LEU A 169 -34.62 -43.65 -12.19
N ASN A 170 -35.31 -42.79 -12.94
CA ASN A 170 -36.78 -42.75 -12.97
C ASN A 170 -37.42 -44.03 -13.54
N ASN A 171 -36.65 -44.85 -14.24
CA ASN A 171 -37.08 -46.17 -14.71
C ASN A 171 -36.52 -47.32 -13.85
N GLY A 172 -36.03 -47.02 -12.64
CA GLY A 172 -35.53 -48.00 -11.68
C GLY A 172 -34.17 -48.61 -12.03
N ARG A 173 -33.39 -47.96 -12.91
CA ARG A 173 -32.05 -48.43 -13.30
C ARG A 173 -30.98 -47.67 -12.49
N GLU A 174 -30.41 -48.37 -11.51
CA GLU A 174 -29.36 -47.84 -10.63
C GLU A 174 -27.95 -48.08 -11.16
N VAL A 175 -27.77 -49.10 -12.01
CA VAL A 175 -26.51 -49.34 -12.72
C VAL A 175 -26.69 -48.91 -14.17
N VAL A 176 -26.02 -47.82 -14.54
CA VAL A 176 -26.22 -47.14 -15.83
C VAL A 176 -24.98 -47.31 -16.70
N SER A 177 -25.16 -47.79 -17.92
CA SER A 177 -24.10 -47.98 -18.90
C SER A 177 -24.19 -46.92 -20.00
N ILE A 178 -23.18 -46.07 -20.11
CA ILE A 178 -23.09 -45.01 -21.12
C ILE A 178 -22.29 -45.50 -22.31
N HIS A 179 -22.87 -45.42 -23.50
CA HIS A 179 -22.17 -45.50 -24.77
C HIS A 179 -21.61 -44.13 -25.15
N LEU A 180 -20.30 -44.07 -25.38
CA LEU A 180 -19.61 -42.90 -25.91
C LEU A 180 -19.09 -43.20 -27.32
N THR A 181 -19.52 -42.38 -28.27
CA THR A 181 -19.07 -42.43 -29.66
C THR A 181 -18.87 -41.03 -30.24
N THR A 182 -18.57 -40.94 -31.53
CA THR A 182 -18.53 -39.68 -32.27
C THR A 182 -19.60 -39.67 -33.34
N ALA A 183 -20.07 -38.48 -33.73
CA ALA A 183 -21.06 -38.34 -34.81
C ALA A 183 -20.59 -38.93 -36.15
N LYS A 184 -19.28 -39.15 -36.31
CA LYS A 184 -18.64 -39.75 -37.50
C LYS A 184 -17.82 -41.00 -37.14
N ALA A 185 -18.34 -41.82 -36.23
CA ALA A 185 -17.60 -42.96 -35.72
C ALA A 185 -17.08 -43.90 -36.81
N GLU A 186 -17.85 -44.12 -37.88
CA GLU A 186 -17.48 -45.02 -38.99
C GLU A 186 -16.69 -44.35 -40.13
N ASP A 187 -16.41 -43.04 -40.04
CA ASP A 187 -15.64 -42.33 -41.06
C ASP A 187 -14.13 -42.49 -40.81
N ASN A 188 -13.48 -43.32 -41.63
CA ASN A 188 -12.05 -43.59 -41.51
C ASN A 188 -11.14 -42.40 -41.87
N THR A 189 -11.70 -41.30 -42.40
CA THR A 189 -10.96 -40.04 -42.66
C THR A 189 -10.90 -39.13 -41.45
N VAL A 190 -11.78 -39.31 -40.47
CA VAL A 190 -11.80 -38.55 -39.21
C VAL A 190 -10.91 -39.22 -38.18
N SER A 191 -10.09 -38.42 -37.49
CA SER A 191 -9.20 -38.93 -36.46
C SER A 191 -9.99 -39.32 -35.20
N ALA A 192 -9.65 -40.47 -34.61
CA ALA A 192 -10.21 -40.92 -33.35
C ALA A 192 -9.78 -40.01 -32.19
N SER A 193 -10.59 -40.01 -31.13
CA SER A 193 -10.29 -39.40 -29.85
C SER A 193 -10.04 -40.45 -28.79
N GLU A 194 -9.40 -40.04 -27.70
CA GLU A 194 -9.10 -40.91 -26.57
C GLU A 194 -9.48 -40.22 -25.26
N LEU A 195 -9.79 -41.01 -24.24
CA LEU A 195 -9.82 -40.57 -22.84
C LEU A 195 -9.10 -41.57 -21.95
N PHE A 196 -8.64 -41.12 -20.78
CA PHE A 196 -7.98 -42.00 -19.82
C PHE A 196 -8.99 -42.98 -19.20
N SER A 197 -8.66 -44.27 -19.19
CA SER A 197 -9.48 -45.29 -18.53
C SER A 197 -9.39 -45.16 -17.00
N SER A 198 -10.38 -45.65 -16.27
CA SER A 198 -10.34 -45.85 -14.82
C SER A 198 -9.18 -46.74 -14.36
N ARG A 199 -8.58 -47.52 -15.26
CA ARG A 199 -7.38 -48.35 -15.02
C ARG A 199 -6.05 -47.64 -15.29
N ASN A 200 -6.05 -46.38 -15.71
CA ASN A 200 -4.80 -45.66 -15.99
C ASN A 200 -3.98 -45.45 -14.70
N THR A 201 -2.65 -45.55 -14.79
CA THR A 201 -1.73 -45.36 -13.65
C THR A 201 -1.01 -44.00 -13.67
N SER A 202 -1.33 -43.14 -14.64
CA SER A 202 -0.66 -41.85 -14.88
C SER A 202 -1.09 -40.73 -13.94
N GLY A 203 -1.99 -40.99 -12.99
CA GLY A 203 -2.53 -39.98 -12.06
C GLY A 203 -3.50 -38.98 -12.70
N PHE A 204 -3.85 -39.18 -13.97
CA PHE A 204 -4.87 -38.39 -14.66
C PHE A 204 -6.27 -38.92 -14.34
N PRO A 205 -7.28 -38.04 -14.21
CA PRO A 205 -8.63 -38.46 -13.88
C PRO A 205 -9.21 -39.32 -15.02
N GLY A 206 -9.61 -40.55 -14.67
CA GLY A 206 -10.49 -41.36 -15.51
C GLY A 206 -11.92 -40.79 -15.53
N PRO A 207 -12.87 -41.46 -16.19
CA PRO A 207 -14.26 -41.04 -16.21
C PRO A 207 -14.88 -41.13 -14.80
N VAL A 208 -15.36 -40.01 -14.30
CA VAL A 208 -16.02 -39.87 -13.00
C VAL A 208 -17.31 -39.08 -13.19
N LEU A 209 -18.43 -39.63 -12.73
CA LEU A 209 -19.71 -38.95 -12.68
C LEU A 209 -19.85 -38.24 -11.33
N ASN A 210 -20.00 -36.92 -11.33
CA ASN A 210 -20.32 -36.16 -10.12
C ASN A 210 -21.81 -35.89 -10.09
N VAL A 211 -22.46 -36.18 -8.97
CA VAL A 211 -23.89 -36.06 -8.77
C VAL A 211 -24.15 -35.11 -7.61
N THR A 212 -24.84 -34.00 -7.89
CA THR A 212 -25.34 -33.09 -6.85
C THR A 212 -26.79 -33.46 -6.56
N LEU A 213 -27.09 -33.80 -5.30
CA LEU A 213 -28.44 -34.15 -4.85
C LEU A 213 -29.34 -32.92 -4.73
N GLY A 214 -30.65 -33.08 -4.99
CA GLY A 214 -31.68 -32.09 -4.67
C GLY A 214 -32.01 -32.03 -3.17
N ASP A 215 -33.07 -31.31 -2.81
CA ASP A 215 -33.55 -31.28 -1.42
C ASP A 215 -34.18 -32.65 -1.06
N PRO A 216 -33.96 -33.17 0.15
CA PRO A 216 -34.56 -34.42 0.57
C PRO A 216 -36.07 -34.27 0.73
N VAL A 217 -36.81 -35.30 0.36
CA VAL A 217 -38.24 -35.41 0.63
C VAL A 217 -38.42 -35.73 2.12
N VAL A 218 -38.83 -34.75 2.92
CA VAL A 218 -39.11 -34.93 4.36
C VAL A 218 -40.60 -35.26 4.56
N ASN A 219 -40.89 -36.48 5.01
CA ASN A 219 -42.26 -37.03 5.14
C ASN A 219 -42.66 -37.30 6.61
N ASP A 220 -42.26 -36.43 7.53
CA ASP A 220 -42.53 -36.58 8.97
C ASP A 220 -43.82 -35.89 9.47
N GLY A 221 -44.53 -35.19 8.57
CA GLY A 221 -45.81 -34.53 8.87
C GLY A 221 -45.70 -33.18 9.59
N SER A 222 -44.51 -32.60 9.72
CA SER A 222 -44.32 -31.25 10.28
C SER A 222 -44.33 -30.14 9.21
N ASP A 223 -44.92 -28.99 9.54
CA ASP A 223 -44.98 -27.80 8.68
C ASP A 223 -43.74 -26.91 8.91
N ARG A 224 -42.91 -26.80 7.87
CA ARG A 224 -41.67 -26.02 7.86
C ARG A 224 -41.78 -24.70 7.10
N THR A 225 -42.97 -24.35 6.60
CA THR A 225 -43.17 -23.18 5.74
C THR A 225 -42.62 -21.90 6.39
N ALA A 226 -42.93 -21.70 7.67
CA ALA A 226 -42.47 -20.52 8.41
C ALA A 226 -40.98 -20.58 8.77
N LEU A 227 -40.43 -21.76 9.05
CA LEU A 227 -39.00 -21.95 9.32
C LEU A 227 -38.18 -21.63 8.06
N ASN A 228 -38.57 -22.18 6.92
CA ASN A 228 -37.88 -21.98 5.63
C ASN A 228 -37.93 -20.52 5.19
N ALA A 229 -39.08 -19.85 5.34
CA ALA A 229 -39.20 -18.42 5.05
C ALA A 229 -38.30 -17.56 5.95
N LEU A 230 -38.06 -17.97 7.20
CA LEU A 230 -37.16 -17.29 8.12
C LEU A 230 -35.69 -17.56 7.78
N ILE A 231 -35.34 -18.79 7.42
CA ILE A 231 -34.00 -19.14 6.91
C ILE A 231 -33.65 -18.28 5.69
N THR A 232 -34.56 -18.14 4.72
CA THR A 232 -34.32 -17.29 3.55
C THR A 232 -34.08 -15.82 3.91
N GLN A 233 -34.75 -15.29 4.95
CA GLN A 233 -34.50 -13.93 5.44
C GLN A 233 -33.14 -13.83 6.14
N ALA A 234 -32.83 -14.80 6.99
CA ALA A 234 -31.57 -14.89 7.71
C ALA A 234 -30.37 -14.92 6.75
N GLU A 235 -30.45 -15.68 5.66
CA GLU A 235 -29.39 -15.80 4.64
C GLU A 235 -29.11 -14.51 3.85
N GLN A 236 -29.99 -13.50 3.93
CA GLN A 236 -29.78 -12.20 3.30
C GLN A 236 -28.96 -11.24 4.18
N LEU A 237 -28.74 -11.59 5.45
CA LEU A 237 -27.98 -10.77 6.38
C LEU A 237 -26.48 -10.85 6.07
N ILE A 238 -25.77 -9.75 6.29
CA ILE A 238 -24.35 -9.61 5.91
C ILE A 238 -23.51 -9.48 7.18
N GLU A 239 -22.59 -10.42 7.40
CA GLU A 239 -21.75 -10.51 8.60
C GLU A 239 -21.09 -9.19 8.98
N ILE A 240 -20.54 -8.46 7.99
CA ILE A 240 -19.77 -7.23 8.24
C ILE A 240 -20.60 -6.08 8.85
N VAL A 241 -21.92 -6.21 8.90
CA VAL A 241 -22.83 -5.20 9.48
C VAL A 241 -22.96 -5.39 10.99
N TYR A 242 -22.68 -6.57 11.53
CA TYR A 242 -23.00 -6.96 12.90
C TYR A 242 -21.76 -7.27 13.73
N THR A 243 -21.90 -7.22 15.06
CA THR A 243 -20.83 -7.60 16.00
C THR A 243 -20.50 -9.09 15.86
N ARG A 244 -19.23 -9.44 16.05
CA ARG A 244 -18.78 -10.83 15.96
C ARG A 244 -19.51 -11.74 16.94
N GLU A 245 -19.78 -11.26 18.16
CA GLU A 245 -20.49 -12.05 19.18
C GLU A 245 -21.93 -12.35 18.76
N SER A 246 -22.71 -11.34 18.36
CA SER A 246 -24.10 -11.53 17.95
C SER A 246 -24.20 -12.36 16.66
N TRP A 247 -23.28 -12.15 15.71
CA TRP A 247 -23.21 -12.92 14.48
C TRP A 247 -22.91 -14.40 14.71
N ALA A 248 -22.03 -14.73 15.65
CA ALA A 248 -21.72 -16.12 16.00
C ALA A 248 -22.95 -16.85 16.57
N ILE A 249 -23.74 -16.19 17.41
CA ILE A 249 -25.01 -16.73 17.96
C ILE A 249 -26.03 -16.92 16.84
N PHE A 250 -26.20 -15.91 15.98
CA PHE A 250 -27.07 -15.96 14.80
C PHE A 250 -26.69 -17.12 13.85
N THR A 251 -25.41 -17.28 13.56
CA THR A 251 -24.91 -18.33 12.65
C THR A 251 -25.20 -19.73 13.21
N ALA A 252 -24.96 -19.94 14.52
CA ALA A 252 -25.28 -21.20 15.16
C ALA A 252 -26.80 -21.52 15.11
N ALA A 253 -27.66 -20.53 15.32
CA ALA A 253 -29.11 -20.69 15.20
C ALA A 253 -29.56 -20.96 13.75
N LEU A 254 -28.94 -20.30 12.77
CA LEU A 254 -29.20 -20.52 11.35
C LEU A 254 -28.79 -21.93 10.91
N ASP A 255 -27.61 -22.41 11.35
CA ASP A 255 -27.14 -23.76 11.04
C ASP A 255 -28.06 -24.82 11.63
N GLN A 256 -28.54 -24.63 12.87
CA GLN A 256 -29.53 -25.52 13.49
C GLN A 256 -30.87 -25.50 12.74
N ALA A 257 -31.35 -24.33 12.34
CA ALA A 257 -32.58 -24.17 11.55
C ALA A 257 -32.47 -24.88 10.20
N LYS A 258 -31.33 -24.73 9.50
CA LYS A 258 -31.03 -25.42 8.23
C LYS A 258 -30.94 -26.93 8.39
N ALA A 259 -30.36 -27.41 9.49
CA ALA A 259 -30.31 -28.86 9.75
C ALA A 259 -31.73 -29.45 9.91
N LEU A 260 -32.63 -28.73 10.58
CA LEU A 260 -34.01 -29.19 10.82
C LEU A 260 -34.94 -28.96 9.62
N SER A 261 -34.56 -28.13 8.65
CA SER A 261 -35.34 -27.95 7.41
C SER A 261 -35.26 -29.15 6.46
N ILE A 262 -34.23 -29.99 6.59
CA ILE A 262 -33.93 -31.11 5.67
C ILE A 262 -33.86 -32.49 6.34
N ASN A 263 -34.07 -32.57 7.66
CA ASN A 263 -34.07 -33.82 8.42
C ASN A 263 -35.41 -34.02 9.13
N ASP A 264 -35.71 -35.29 9.44
CA ASP A 264 -36.87 -35.66 10.23
C ASP A 264 -36.84 -34.95 11.60
N ALA A 265 -37.95 -34.30 11.95
CA ALA A 265 -38.13 -33.53 13.17
C ALA A 265 -39.61 -33.53 13.60
N THR A 266 -39.84 -33.39 14.90
CA THR A 266 -41.17 -33.12 15.43
C THR A 266 -41.57 -31.65 15.17
N GLN A 267 -42.87 -31.36 15.12
CA GLN A 267 -43.33 -29.96 15.00
C GLN A 267 -42.79 -29.05 16.11
N ALA A 268 -42.62 -29.60 17.32
CA ALA A 268 -42.05 -28.86 18.44
C ALA A 268 -40.59 -28.44 18.19
N GLU A 269 -39.77 -29.31 17.61
CA GLU A 269 -38.39 -29.01 17.25
C GLU A 269 -38.31 -27.99 16.12
N VAL A 270 -39.20 -28.06 15.12
CA VAL A 270 -39.31 -27.08 14.03
C VAL A 270 -39.71 -25.70 14.57
N ASP A 271 -40.69 -25.64 15.46
CA ASP A 271 -41.16 -24.40 16.08
C ASP A 271 -40.09 -23.77 16.99
N GLU A 272 -39.36 -24.60 17.75
CA GLU A 272 -38.26 -24.17 18.62
C GLU A 272 -37.08 -23.62 17.80
N ALA A 273 -36.71 -24.27 16.70
CA ALA A 273 -35.65 -23.80 15.81
C ALA A 273 -36.01 -22.46 15.16
N ARG A 274 -37.26 -22.30 14.73
CA ARG A 274 -37.75 -21.03 14.21
C ARG A 274 -37.69 -19.92 15.26
N LEU A 275 -38.13 -20.19 16.48
CA LEU A 275 -38.09 -19.21 17.57
C LEU A 275 -36.64 -18.83 17.93
N THR A 276 -35.75 -19.82 17.97
CA THR A 276 -34.32 -19.61 18.26
C THR A 276 -33.67 -18.74 17.18
N LEU A 277 -33.92 -19.05 15.90
CA LEU A 277 -33.43 -18.25 14.78
C LEU A 277 -33.99 -16.82 14.80
N GLN A 278 -35.30 -16.65 15.03
CA GLN A 278 -35.93 -15.33 15.12
C GLN A 278 -35.33 -14.52 16.27
N THR A 279 -35.17 -15.15 17.44
CA THR A 279 -34.56 -14.51 18.61
C THR A 279 -33.11 -14.11 18.34
N ALA A 280 -32.35 -14.94 17.63
CA ALA A 280 -30.98 -14.60 17.28
C ALA A 280 -30.91 -13.46 16.25
N MET A 281 -31.83 -13.41 15.28
CA MET A 281 -31.98 -12.28 14.34
C MET A 281 -32.37 -10.99 15.05
N ASP A 282 -33.33 -11.04 15.97
CA ASP A 282 -33.80 -9.87 16.73
C ASP A 282 -32.72 -9.31 17.67
N ASN A 283 -31.77 -10.15 18.10
CA ASN A 283 -30.65 -9.78 18.96
C ASN A 283 -29.34 -9.53 18.19
N LEU A 284 -29.39 -9.41 16.86
CA LEU A 284 -28.24 -8.97 16.09
C LEU A 284 -27.89 -7.52 16.45
N GLU A 285 -26.65 -7.30 16.86
CA GLU A 285 -26.16 -5.98 17.23
C GLU A 285 -25.35 -5.40 16.08
N ILE A 286 -25.70 -4.20 15.61
CA ILE A 286 -24.96 -3.51 14.55
C ILE A 286 -23.56 -3.19 15.06
N MET A 287 -22.54 -3.47 14.25
CA MET A 287 -21.17 -3.09 14.54
C MET A 287 -21.01 -1.58 14.44
N GLU A 288 -20.56 -0.95 15.52
CA GLU A 288 -20.16 0.44 15.49
C GLU A 288 -18.95 0.63 14.56
N LEU A 289 -19.10 1.52 13.56
CA LEU A 289 -18.01 1.86 12.65
C LEU A 289 -17.12 2.94 13.26
N PRO A 290 -15.79 2.82 13.16
CA PRO A 290 -14.90 3.85 13.65
C PRO A 290 -14.99 5.14 12.81
N SER A 291 -14.73 6.25 13.47
CA SER A 291 -14.58 7.58 12.87
C SER A 291 -13.18 8.13 13.14
N GLN A 292 -12.74 9.10 12.33
CA GLN A 292 -11.47 9.80 12.52
C GLN A 292 -11.66 10.99 13.47
N ILE A 293 -10.60 11.35 14.19
CA ILE A 293 -10.57 12.55 15.00
C ILE A 293 -10.21 13.73 14.09
N THR A 294 -11.05 14.76 14.06
CA THR A 294 -10.82 15.96 13.27
C THR A 294 -9.65 16.78 13.82
N GLY A 295 -8.75 17.17 12.93
CA GLY A 295 -7.65 18.08 13.24
C GLY A 295 -8.09 19.54 13.38
N PRO A 296 -7.19 20.44 13.79
CA PRO A 296 -7.39 21.87 13.64
C PRO A 296 -7.50 22.27 12.16
N ASP A 297 -8.09 23.44 11.89
CA ASP A 297 -8.12 24.09 10.58
C ASP A 297 -7.41 25.44 10.65
N LEU A 298 -6.12 25.44 10.33
CA LEU A 298 -5.21 26.59 10.30
C LEU A 298 -4.80 26.96 8.86
N GLY A 299 -5.46 26.38 7.85
CA GLY A 299 -5.30 26.74 6.44
C GLY A 299 -4.28 25.92 5.63
N ASP A 300 -3.39 25.16 6.28
CA ASP A 300 -2.47 24.26 5.58
C ASP A 300 -2.12 23.01 6.39
N TYR A 301 -1.68 21.97 5.68
CA TYR A 301 -1.31 20.68 6.27
C TYR A 301 -0.23 20.82 7.37
N TYR A 302 0.78 21.66 7.16
CA TYR A 302 1.91 21.78 8.08
C TYR A 302 1.43 22.35 9.42
N SER A 303 0.81 23.53 9.41
CA SER A 303 0.29 24.17 10.62
C SER A 303 -0.74 23.29 11.34
N ASN A 304 -1.61 22.60 10.60
CA ASN A 304 -2.56 21.65 11.19
C ASN A 304 -1.84 20.51 11.93
N SER A 305 -0.82 19.93 11.31
CA SER A 305 -0.05 18.81 11.88
C SER A 305 0.81 19.18 13.08
N GLN A 306 1.14 20.46 13.26
CA GLN A 306 1.96 20.98 14.37
C GLN A 306 1.14 21.52 15.54
N THR A 307 -0.20 21.52 15.43
CA THR A 307 -1.08 22.06 16.48
C THR A 307 -1.94 20.95 17.06
N ALA A 308 -1.95 20.83 18.39
CA ALA A 308 -2.75 19.82 19.07
C ALA A 308 -4.25 19.95 18.75
N ALA A 309 -4.86 18.81 18.41
CA ALA A 309 -6.31 18.67 18.27
C ALA A 309 -6.99 18.47 19.62
N MET A 310 -6.34 17.77 20.55
CA MET A 310 -6.84 17.53 21.90
C MET A 310 -5.71 17.23 22.89
N ILE A 311 -5.91 17.62 24.14
CA ILE A 311 -5.09 17.21 25.28
C ILE A 311 -5.87 16.19 26.11
N LEU A 312 -5.25 15.06 26.44
CA LEU A 312 -5.93 13.94 27.05
C LEU A 312 -5.07 13.12 28.00
N LYS A 313 -5.71 12.43 28.93
CA LYS A 313 -5.18 11.26 29.62
C LYS A 313 -5.71 9.99 28.94
N MET A 314 -4.88 8.97 28.89
CA MET A 314 -5.29 7.66 28.38
C MET A 314 -5.58 6.72 29.55
N ARG A 315 -6.78 6.13 29.56
CA ARG A 315 -7.19 5.12 30.53
C ARG A 315 -7.49 3.79 29.82
N SER A 316 -7.13 2.68 30.42
CA SER A 316 -7.43 1.33 29.96
C SER A 316 -8.85 0.90 30.32
N GLY A 317 -9.32 -0.20 29.71
CA GLY A 317 -10.64 -0.77 29.99
C GLY A 317 -10.86 -1.27 31.42
N ASP A 318 -9.79 -1.61 32.13
CA ASP A 318 -9.80 -1.97 33.57
C ASP A 318 -9.60 -0.76 34.50
N GLY A 319 -9.56 0.46 33.95
CA GLY A 319 -9.54 1.70 34.73
C GLY A 319 -8.16 2.21 35.14
N GLN A 320 -7.07 1.61 34.67
CA GLN A 320 -5.71 2.10 34.92
C GLN A 320 -5.32 3.20 33.92
N TYR A 321 -4.49 4.14 34.36
CA TYR A 321 -4.03 5.26 33.55
C TYR A 321 -2.63 5.01 33.01
N VAL A 322 -2.38 5.51 31.80
CA VAL A 322 -1.04 5.55 31.22
C VAL A 322 -0.22 6.65 31.89
N LYS A 323 0.99 6.31 32.33
CA LYS A 323 2.00 7.26 32.81
C LYS A 323 3.32 7.09 32.09
N VAL A 324 4.05 8.18 31.93
CA VAL A 324 5.38 8.25 31.32
C VAL A 324 6.41 8.54 32.41
N ASP A 325 7.48 7.75 32.44
CA ASP A 325 8.65 8.09 33.24
C ASP A 325 9.45 9.19 32.51
N PRO A 326 9.65 10.37 33.11
CA PRO A 326 10.31 11.48 32.44
C PRO A 326 11.82 11.27 32.21
N VAL A 327 12.43 10.27 32.85
CA VAL A 327 13.85 9.94 32.72
C VAL A 327 14.06 8.80 31.74
N THR A 328 13.30 7.72 31.88
CA THR A 328 13.45 6.54 31.01
C THR A 328 12.59 6.61 29.74
N GLU A 329 11.64 7.54 29.69
CA GLU A 329 10.71 7.77 28.57
C GLU A 329 9.77 6.58 28.31
N LYS A 330 9.77 5.59 29.21
CA LYS A 330 8.92 4.40 29.15
C LYS A 330 7.53 4.68 29.68
N LEU A 331 6.55 3.98 29.11
CA LEU A 331 5.15 4.06 29.51
C LEU A 331 4.76 2.88 30.38
N SER A 332 3.96 3.12 31.42
CA SER A 332 3.45 2.09 32.32
C SER A 332 2.01 2.41 32.74
N LEU A 333 1.37 1.46 33.43
CA LEU A 333 0.03 1.67 33.99
C LEU A 333 0.09 2.06 35.47
N THR A 334 -0.85 2.91 35.90
CA THR A 334 -1.06 3.27 37.30
C THR A 334 -2.55 3.30 37.64
N ALA A 335 -2.93 2.85 38.83
CA ALA A 335 -4.30 2.97 39.31
C ALA A 335 -4.63 4.38 39.83
N HIS A 336 -3.64 5.28 39.92
CA HIS A 336 -3.79 6.60 40.53
C HIS A 336 -3.93 7.69 39.45
N PRO A 337 -5.12 8.31 39.28
CA PRO A 337 -5.34 9.34 38.25
C PRO A 337 -4.42 10.57 38.36
N GLY A 338 -3.90 10.84 39.57
CA GLY A 338 -2.96 11.95 39.84
C GLY A 338 -1.54 11.69 39.33
N GLU A 339 -1.17 10.43 39.08
CA GLU A 339 0.11 10.04 38.46
C GLU A 339 0.01 9.91 36.93
N ALA A 340 -1.20 10.04 36.38
CA ALA A 340 -1.44 9.89 34.94
C ALA A 340 -0.84 11.03 34.13
N SER A 341 -0.12 10.68 33.07
CA SER A 341 0.48 11.63 32.14
C SER A 341 -0.58 12.24 31.22
N ALA A 342 -0.40 13.53 30.91
CA ALA A 342 -1.17 14.20 29.86
C ALA A 342 -0.45 14.07 28.52
N PHE A 343 -1.22 13.89 27.45
CA PHE A 343 -0.75 13.75 26.09
C PHE A 343 -1.43 14.76 25.17
N ALA A 344 -0.68 15.33 24.24
CA ALA A 344 -1.23 16.08 23.12
C ALA A 344 -1.34 15.18 21.89
N LEU A 345 -2.50 15.18 21.24
CA LEU A 345 -2.75 14.44 20.00
C LEU A 345 -2.75 15.40 18.81
N TYR A 346 -1.98 15.08 17.79
CA TYR A 346 -1.84 15.85 16.55
C TYR A 346 -2.37 15.01 15.39
N VAL A 347 -3.13 15.65 14.50
CA VAL A 347 -3.77 15.00 13.35
C VAL A 347 -3.03 15.37 12.08
N LEU A 348 -2.62 14.34 11.34
CA LEU A 348 -1.92 14.43 10.07
C LEU A 348 -2.87 13.94 8.98
N ASP A 349 -3.74 14.84 8.55
CA ASP A 349 -4.77 14.60 7.53
C ASP A 349 -4.33 15.23 6.21
N TYR A 350 -4.02 14.39 5.23
CA TYR A 350 -3.56 14.81 3.90
C TYR A 350 -4.61 15.64 3.16
N PHE A 351 -5.88 15.32 3.36
CA PHE A 351 -6.99 15.85 2.57
C PHE A 351 -7.75 16.99 3.26
N ALA A 352 -7.41 17.32 4.50
CA ALA A 352 -8.04 18.41 5.26
C ALA A 352 -8.13 19.75 4.51
N THR A 353 -7.18 20.03 3.61
CA THR A 353 -7.08 21.31 2.87
C THR A 353 -7.01 21.13 1.35
N VAL A 354 -7.27 19.91 0.85
CA VAL A 354 -7.18 19.58 -0.57
C VAL A 354 -8.49 18.97 -1.02
N ASP A 355 -9.19 19.65 -1.92
CA ASP A 355 -10.35 19.07 -2.60
C ASP A 355 -9.92 17.82 -3.38
N HIS A 356 -10.54 16.69 -3.06
CA HIS A 356 -10.18 15.37 -3.60
C HIS A 356 -11.43 14.52 -3.88
N GLU A 357 -11.34 13.65 -4.88
CA GLU A 357 -12.34 12.59 -5.13
C GLU A 357 -11.76 11.22 -4.73
N GLU A 358 -10.46 11.16 -4.49
CA GLU A 358 -9.69 9.96 -4.22
C GLU A 358 -9.94 9.43 -2.80
N PRO A 359 -10.07 8.11 -2.60
CA PRO A 359 -10.14 7.55 -1.26
C PRO A 359 -8.79 7.70 -0.54
N GLU A 360 -8.84 7.77 0.79
CA GLU A 360 -7.66 7.61 1.63
C GLU A 360 -7.03 6.23 1.46
N ALA A 361 -5.76 6.18 1.04
CA ALA A 361 -5.03 4.95 0.79
C ALA A 361 -3.53 5.12 1.04
N GLY A 362 -2.89 4.06 1.57
CA GLY A 362 -1.47 4.10 1.91
C GLY A 362 -1.12 5.33 2.75
N ALA A 363 -0.19 6.15 2.26
CA ALA A 363 0.30 7.32 2.98
C ALA A 363 -0.65 8.52 3.02
N THR A 364 -1.73 8.56 2.23
CA THR A 364 -2.75 9.62 2.33
C THR A 364 -3.76 9.35 3.44
N ARG A 365 -3.72 8.18 4.07
CA ARG A 365 -4.57 7.88 5.24
C ARG A 365 -4.25 8.81 6.40
N THR A 366 -5.29 9.32 7.06
CA THR A 366 -5.15 10.15 8.25
C THR A 366 -4.37 9.41 9.33
N ALA A 367 -3.34 10.08 9.82
CA ALA A 367 -2.43 9.54 10.79
C ALA A 367 -2.28 10.50 11.99
N TYR A 368 -1.64 10.03 13.05
CA TYR A 368 -1.58 10.75 14.31
C TYR A 368 -0.18 10.72 14.90
N SER A 369 0.20 11.84 15.53
CA SER A 369 1.34 11.90 16.44
C SER A 369 0.82 12.14 17.85
N ILE A 370 1.44 11.51 18.83
CA ILE A 370 1.04 11.61 20.24
C ILE A 370 2.25 12.10 21.01
N LYS A 371 2.15 13.22 21.72
CA LYS A 371 3.23 13.81 22.50
C LYS A 371 2.95 13.71 23.99
N SER A 372 3.91 13.22 24.76
CA SER A 372 3.84 13.31 26.23
C SER A 372 4.15 14.74 26.66
N LEU A 373 3.28 15.32 27.48
CA LEU A 373 3.54 16.64 28.08
C LEU A 373 4.54 16.58 29.23
N ASP A 374 4.83 15.38 29.75
CA ASP A 374 5.81 15.20 30.84
C ASP A 374 7.26 15.21 30.30
N THR A 375 7.49 14.65 29.11
CA THR A 375 8.82 14.64 28.47
C THR A 375 8.96 15.71 27.38
N GLY A 376 7.86 16.25 26.87
CA GLY A 376 7.85 17.13 25.69
C GLY A 376 8.17 16.40 24.38
N LYS A 377 8.13 15.06 24.38
CA LYS A 377 8.52 14.20 23.25
C LYS A 377 7.36 13.33 22.76
N TYR A 378 7.44 12.94 21.50
CA TYR A 378 6.46 12.12 20.79
C TYR A 378 6.68 10.62 21.02
N LEU A 379 5.59 9.88 21.00
CA LEU A 379 5.60 8.43 21.03
C LEU A 379 6.26 7.88 19.77
N THR A 380 7.06 6.82 19.90
CA THR A 380 7.74 6.17 18.78
C THR A 380 8.15 4.75 19.14
N ILE A 381 8.27 3.89 18.11
CA ILE A 381 8.91 2.58 18.21
C ILE A 381 10.41 2.64 17.85
N GLN A 382 10.92 3.79 17.43
CA GLN A 382 12.31 3.98 17.06
C GLN A 382 13.23 3.94 18.29
N ASN A 383 14.39 3.31 18.12
CA ASN A 383 15.51 3.39 19.03
C ASN A 383 16.52 4.44 18.53
N TYR A 384 16.87 5.40 19.38
CA TYR A 384 17.83 6.45 19.07
C TYR A 384 19.25 6.03 19.49
N PHE A 385 19.96 5.40 18.57
CA PHE A 385 21.32 4.90 18.78
C PHE A 385 22.38 6.00 18.65
N SER A 386 23.53 5.79 19.27
CA SER A 386 24.68 6.68 19.18
C SER A 386 25.46 6.50 17.86
N ALA A 387 26.21 7.52 17.47
CA ALA A 387 27.14 7.46 16.34
C ALA A 387 28.15 6.31 16.50
N LYS A 388 28.56 6.01 17.74
CA LYS A 388 29.45 4.88 18.03
C LYS A 388 28.79 3.54 17.71
N GLU A 389 27.55 3.33 18.14
CA GLU A 389 26.81 2.09 17.85
C GLU A 389 26.60 1.90 16.35
N PHE A 390 26.34 3.00 15.61
CA PHE A 390 26.24 2.97 14.15
C PHE A 390 27.57 2.54 13.49
N LEU A 391 28.67 3.19 13.86
CA LEU A 391 30.00 2.92 13.27
C LEU A 391 30.53 1.52 13.64
N ASP A 392 30.20 1.02 14.83
CA ASP A 392 30.52 -0.35 15.28
C ASP A 392 29.55 -1.41 14.71
N ASN A 393 28.51 -0.99 13.96
CA ASN A 393 27.44 -1.82 13.42
C ASN A 393 26.69 -2.65 14.50
N THR A 394 26.54 -2.08 15.70
CA THR A 394 25.81 -2.68 16.83
C THR A 394 24.44 -2.03 17.03
N HIS A 395 24.17 -0.92 16.34
CA HIS A 395 22.91 -0.18 16.39
C HIS A 395 21.70 -1.02 15.97
N ARG A 396 20.55 -0.68 16.53
CA ARG A 396 19.25 -1.19 16.10
C ARG A 396 18.32 0.00 15.97
N TYR A 397 17.60 0.09 14.86
CA TYR A 397 16.73 1.23 14.59
C TYR A 397 15.41 1.18 15.35
N PHE A 398 14.94 -0.01 15.70
CA PHE A 398 13.65 -0.20 16.36
C PHE A 398 13.83 -0.74 17.78
N ASN A 399 12.97 -0.31 18.71
CA ASN A 399 12.87 -0.83 20.08
C ASN A 399 12.20 -2.22 20.07
N ILE A 400 12.90 -3.25 19.59
CA ILE A 400 12.36 -4.61 19.52
C ILE A 400 12.44 -5.28 20.90
N ILE A 401 11.28 -5.62 21.47
CA ILE A 401 11.17 -6.40 22.71
C ILE A 401 11.38 -7.89 22.42
N SER A 402 10.74 -8.39 21.36
CA SER A 402 10.75 -9.82 21.02
C SER A 402 10.62 -10.05 19.52
N GLY A 403 11.14 -11.17 19.04
CA GLY A 403 11.17 -11.54 17.62
C GLY A 403 12.54 -11.39 16.98
N ALA A 404 12.59 -11.44 15.64
CA ALA A 404 13.83 -11.34 14.90
C ALA A 404 14.44 -9.93 15.04
N VAL A 405 15.70 -9.87 15.51
CA VAL A 405 16.41 -8.58 15.68
C VAL A 405 16.77 -7.92 14.35
N ASN A 406 16.88 -8.71 13.27
CA ASN A 406 17.28 -8.26 11.93
C ASN A 406 16.27 -8.74 10.87
N GLY A 407 16.31 -8.12 9.69
CA GLY A 407 15.52 -8.52 8.51
C GLY A 407 14.16 -7.83 8.41
N VAL A 408 13.24 -8.41 7.64
CA VAL A 408 11.90 -7.85 7.31
C VAL A 408 10.73 -8.59 7.96
N SER A 409 10.99 -9.45 8.95
CA SER A 409 9.92 -10.14 9.67
C SER A 409 8.94 -9.12 10.26
N THR A 410 7.65 -9.27 10.02
CA THR A 410 6.61 -8.53 10.73
C THR A 410 6.26 -9.18 12.07
N ASP A 411 6.78 -10.38 12.34
CA ASP A 411 6.55 -11.16 13.55
C ASP A 411 7.42 -10.69 14.73
N ARG A 412 7.20 -9.44 15.16
CA ARG A 412 7.94 -8.76 16.22
C ARG A 412 7.02 -8.00 17.16
N THR A 413 7.50 -7.82 18.38
CA THR A 413 6.91 -6.95 19.39
C THR A 413 7.82 -5.75 19.58
N PHE A 414 7.26 -4.55 19.51
CA PHE A 414 7.99 -3.28 19.64
C PHE A 414 7.55 -2.54 20.90
N GLU A 415 8.51 -2.00 21.66
CA GLU A 415 8.25 -1.07 22.75
C GLU A 415 7.99 0.32 22.18
N ILE A 416 6.94 0.98 22.67
CA ILE A 416 6.66 2.38 22.36
C ILE A 416 7.18 3.23 23.52
N THR A 417 7.99 4.24 23.21
CA THR A 417 8.56 5.18 24.18
C THR A 417 8.24 6.62 23.77
N ALA A 418 8.23 7.54 24.74
CA ALA A 418 8.04 8.98 24.50
C ALA A 418 9.39 9.68 24.26
N SER A 419 10.09 9.26 23.20
CA SER A 419 11.50 9.61 22.95
C SER A 419 11.75 10.45 21.70
N ALA A 420 10.77 10.56 20.79
CA ALA A 420 10.94 11.31 19.54
C ALA A 420 10.82 12.82 19.75
N VAL A 421 11.76 13.61 19.22
CA VAL A 421 11.80 15.07 19.48
C VAL A 421 10.88 15.86 18.54
N VAL A 422 10.52 15.28 17.39
CA VAL A 422 9.71 15.94 16.35
C VAL A 422 8.51 15.06 16.00
N ALA A 423 7.37 15.69 15.69
CA ALA A 423 6.17 15.01 15.26
C ALA A 423 6.45 14.15 14.01
N GLY A 424 5.95 12.92 14.01
CA GLY A 424 6.12 11.99 12.91
C GLY A 424 7.58 11.86 12.46
N TRP A 425 8.55 11.91 13.38
CA TRP A 425 9.98 11.76 13.06
C TRP A 425 10.18 10.49 12.23
N ASN A 426 9.71 9.33 12.71
CA ASN A 426 9.74 8.08 11.93
C ASN A 426 8.55 7.13 12.15
N GLU A 427 7.69 7.39 13.14
CA GLU A 427 6.48 6.59 13.40
C GLU A 427 5.25 7.49 13.31
N ARG A 428 4.19 6.96 12.71
CA ARG A 428 2.86 7.53 12.77
C ARG A 428 1.90 6.47 13.29
N PHE A 429 1.01 6.91 14.16
CA PHE A 429 -0.06 6.09 14.69
C PHE A 429 -1.34 6.28 13.90
N TYR A 430 -2.26 5.35 14.07
CA TYR A 430 -3.63 5.46 13.56
C TYR A 430 -4.56 5.37 14.75
N VAL A 431 -5.56 6.23 14.80
CA VAL A 431 -6.54 6.27 15.89
C VAL A 431 -7.92 6.14 15.29
N ASP A 432 -8.62 5.09 15.72
CA ASP A 432 -10.02 4.86 15.39
C ASP A 432 -10.86 5.25 16.62
N GLN A 433 -11.82 6.17 16.45
CA GLN A 433 -12.76 6.60 17.48
C GLN A 433 -14.10 5.88 17.34
N TYR A 434 -14.55 5.25 18.42
CA TYR A 434 -15.86 4.62 18.56
C TYR A 434 -16.69 5.52 19.48
N THR A 435 -17.44 6.44 18.88
CA THR A 435 -18.17 7.51 19.58
C THR A 435 -19.32 7.01 20.45
N GLU A 436 -20.08 6.01 20.01
CA GLU A 436 -21.18 5.42 20.77
C GLU A 436 -20.65 4.61 21.96
N SER A 437 -19.63 3.79 21.75
CA SER A 437 -18.99 3.01 22.83
C SER A 437 -18.02 3.82 23.69
N GLY A 438 -17.62 5.01 23.25
CA GLY A 438 -16.75 5.94 23.97
C GLY A 438 -15.27 5.51 24.09
N PHE A 439 -14.82 4.53 23.30
CA PHE A 439 -13.42 4.06 23.32
C PHE A 439 -12.67 4.39 22.02
N TYR A 440 -11.35 4.31 22.11
CA TYR A 440 -10.41 4.55 21.04
C TYR A 440 -9.51 3.32 20.87
N ARG A 441 -9.11 3.07 19.64
CA ARG A 441 -8.07 2.08 19.32
C ARG A 441 -6.90 2.80 18.68
N ILE A 442 -5.71 2.55 19.21
CA ILE A 442 -4.46 3.08 18.67
C ILE A 442 -3.77 1.94 17.94
N PHE A 443 -3.23 2.23 16.76
CA PHE A 443 -2.48 1.28 15.96
C PHE A 443 -1.15 1.85 15.54
N SER A 444 -0.18 0.97 15.34
CA SER A 444 1.09 1.24 14.67
C SER A 444 1.16 0.41 13.40
N HIS A 445 1.92 0.88 12.42
CA HIS A 445 2.24 0.13 11.22
C HIS A 445 3.55 -0.67 11.38
N LEU A 446 4.15 -0.66 12.57
CA LEU A 446 5.39 -1.34 12.92
C LEU A 446 6.50 -0.99 11.92
N SER A 447 7.32 -1.98 11.55
CA SER A 447 8.31 -1.84 10.48
C SER A 447 7.75 -2.11 9.08
N THR A 448 6.42 -2.17 8.89
CA THR A 448 5.85 -2.31 7.54
C THR A 448 5.91 -0.98 6.80
N MET A 449 5.97 -1.04 5.47
CA MET A 449 6.17 0.17 4.68
C MET A 449 4.83 0.83 4.42
N ARG A 450 4.68 2.11 4.83
CA ARG A 450 3.47 2.93 4.59
C ARG A 450 3.19 3.16 3.10
N ASP A 451 4.14 2.78 2.27
CA ASP A 451 4.07 2.86 0.83
C ASP A 451 3.15 1.80 0.21
N ASP A 452 2.60 0.86 0.99
CA ASP A 452 1.55 -0.08 0.58
C ASP A 452 0.13 0.51 0.80
N SER A 453 -0.80 0.30 -0.13
CA SER A 453 -2.21 0.72 -0.09
C SER A 453 -2.90 0.26 1.18
N ASN A 454 -2.52 -0.93 1.60
CA ASN A 454 -3.18 -1.76 2.58
C ASN A 454 -2.15 -2.23 3.62
N PHE A 455 -1.16 -1.38 3.94
CA PHE A 455 -0.24 -1.68 5.02
C PHE A 455 -1.05 -2.07 6.27
N SER A 456 -0.58 -3.10 6.96
CA SER A 456 -1.28 -3.65 8.12
C SER A 456 -1.18 -2.71 9.31
N ARG A 457 -2.29 -2.53 10.01
CA ARG A 457 -2.37 -1.81 11.28
C ARG A 457 -2.36 -2.84 12.42
N PHE A 458 -1.44 -2.68 13.36
CA PHE A 458 -1.27 -3.57 14.51
C PHE A 458 -1.64 -2.83 15.78
N ASN A 459 -2.42 -3.49 16.66
CA ASN A 459 -2.93 -2.86 17.87
C ASN A 459 -1.79 -2.43 18.78
N VAL A 460 -1.85 -1.20 19.24
CA VAL A 460 -1.09 -0.74 20.39
C VAL A 460 -1.80 -1.22 21.65
N THR A 461 -1.05 -1.83 22.56
CA THR A 461 -1.53 -2.43 23.80
C THR A 461 -0.70 -1.93 24.97
N MET A 462 -1.24 -2.04 26.18
CA MET A 462 -0.49 -1.83 27.41
C MET A 462 -0.29 -3.15 28.16
N THR A 463 0.90 -3.30 28.71
CA THR A 463 1.16 -4.16 29.88
C THR A 463 1.28 -3.28 31.12
N ALA A 464 1.46 -3.89 32.31
CA ALA A 464 1.70 -3.12 33.53
C ALA A 464 2.89 -2.15 33.41
N ASN A 465 3.93 -2.52 32.65
CA ASN A 465 5.22 -1.82 32.63
C ASN A 465 5.67 -1.33 31.24
N ALA A 466 4.84 -1.46 30.20
CA ALA A 466 5.20 -1.07 28.85
C ALA A 466 3.97 -0.79 27.98
N MET A 467 4.09 0.21 27.09
CA MET A 467 3.26 0.32 25.89
C MET A 467 3.96 -0.42 24.74
N GLN A 468 3.22 -1.23 23.99
CA GLN A 468 3.82 -2.04 22.93
C GLN A 468 2.85 -2.30 21.77
N SER A 469 3.39 -2.59 20.59
CA SER A 469 2.62 -3.09 19.44
C SER A 469 3.29 -4.34 18.86
N SER A 470 2.49 -5.32 18.45
CA SER A 470 3.00 -6.63 18.00
C SER A 470 2.39 -7.06 16.68
N GLY A 471 3.24 -7.53 15.77
CA GLY A 471 2.80 -8.17 14.53
C GLY A 471 2.50 -9.66 14.67
N ARG A 472 2.78 -10.24 15.85
CA ARG A 472 2.43 -11.63 16.17
C ARG A 472 0.94 -11.75 16.37
N ALA A 473 0.28 -12.61 15.58
CA ALA A 473 -1.18 -12.78 15.64
C ALA A 473 -1.71 -13.12 17.06
N ALA A 474 -0.95 -13.90 17.84
CA ALA A 474 -1.33 -14.26 19.21
C ALA A 474 -1.25 -13.09 20.21
N GLU A 475 -0.43 -12.08 19.93
CA GLU A 475 -0.20 -10.90 20.78
C GLU A 475 -0.95 -9.66 20.26
N ASN A 476 -1.26 -9.61 18.95
CA ASN A 476 -2.01 -8.53 18.31
C ASN A 476 -3.50 -8.60 18.68
N LYS A 477 -3.82 -8.26 19.92
CA LYS A 477 -5.17 -8.26 20.46
C LYS A 477 -5.74 -6.85 20.45
N GLU A 478 -7.06 -6.75 20.32
CA GLU A 478 -7.75 -5.49 20.55
C GLU A 478 -7.42 -4.94 21.94
N TYR A 479 -7.17 -3.63 22.00
CA TYR A 479 -6.99 -2.91 23.24
C TYR A 479 -7.76 -1.59 23.15
N ARG A 480 -8.61 -1.36 24.15
CA ARG A 480 -9.50 -0.19 24.22
C ARG A 480 -8.91 0.85 25.15
N PHE A 481 -8.63 2.02 24.60
CA PHE A 481 -8.28 3.23 25.35
C PHE A 481 -9.52 4.09 25.54
N TYR A 482 -9.60 4.76 26.67
CA TYR A 482 -10.60 5.79 26.95
C TYR A 482 -9.84 7.10 27.12
N PHE A 483 -10.10 8.05 26.23
CA PHE A 483 -9.46 9.36 26.29
C PHE A 483 -10.27 10.28 27.19
N GLU A 484 -9.64 10.75 28.26
CA GLU A 484 -10.22 11.73 29.17
C GLU A 484 -9.58 13.08 28.87
N GLN A 485 -10.35 14.01 28.30
CA GLN A 485 -9.84 15.33 27.96
C GLN A 485 -9.34 16.06 29.21
N VAL A 486 -8.20 16.75 29.08
CA VAL A 486 -7.57 17.51 30.15
C VAL A 486 -7.66 18.99 29.81
N THR A 487 -8.23 19.77 30.72
CA THR A 487 -8.24 21.24 30.64
C THR A 487 -7.13 21.83 31.50
N GLY A 488 -6.69 23.06 31.22
CA GLY A 488 -5.68 23.75 32.04
C GLY A 488 -4.25 23.26 31.78
N LYS A 489 -4.00 22.60 30.65
CA LYS A 489 -2.73 21.98 30.26
C LYS A 489 -2.36 22.22 28.80
N ASP A 490 -3.07 23.10 28.11
CA ASP A 490 -2.82 23.36 26.69
C ASP A 490 -1.38 23.86 26.48
N PRO A 491 -0.61 23.22 25.59
CA PRO A 491 0.70 23.72 25.21
C PRO A 491 0.54 25.04 24.45
N LEU A 492 1.51 25.93 24.60
CA LEU A 492 1.61 27.12 23.75
C LEU A 492 2.36 26.74 22.47
N GLU A 493 1.61 26.54 21.39
CA GLU A 493 2.13 26.08 20.10
C GLU A 493 1.98 27.18 19.06
N ILE A 494 3.13 27.70 18.62
CA ILE A 494 3.18 28.87 17.77
C ILE A 494 3.39 28.45 16.32
N SER A 495 2.38 28.69 15.48
CA SER A 495 2.50 28.73 14.03
C SER A 495 3.07 30.08 13.59
N GLN A 496 3.72 30.11 12.44
CA GLN A 496 4.30 31.34 11.90
C GLN A 496 3.96 31.51 10.42
N LYS A 497 3.75 32.77 10.03
CA LYS A 497 3.61 33.18 8.64
C LYS A 497 4.52 34.38 8.39
N VAL A 498 5.44 34.25 7.46
CA VAL A 498 6.35 35.34 7.09
C VAL A 498 5.91 35.94 5.75
N SER A 499 6.09 37.25 5.62
CA SER A 499 5.78 37.99 4.40
C SER A 499 6.68 39.22 4.30
N GLY A 500 7.68 39.14 3.41
CA GLY A 500 8.72 40.15 3.30
C GLY A 500 9.52 40.25 4.61
N ASP A 501 9.60 41.45 5.18
CA ASP A 501 10.29 41.75 6.44
C ASP A 501 9.38 41.63 7.68
N ASN A 502 8.17 41.06 7.52
CA ASN A 502 7.21 40.89 8.60
C ASN A 502 7.02 39.42 8.92
N ALA A 503 6.75 39.13 10.20
CA ALA A 503 6.34 37.82 10.66
C ALA A 503 5.08 37.93 11.50
N TYR A 504 4.16 36.99 11.31
CA TYR A 504 2.97 36.81 12.11
C TYR A 504 3.17 35.53 12.91
N LEU A 505 3.11 35.64 14.23
CA LEU A 505 3.02 34.46 15.10
C LEU A 505 1.55 34.23 15.42
N LEU A 506 1.08 32.99 15.29
CA LEU A 506 -0.30 32.59 15.46
C LEU A 506 -0.40 31.38 16.37
N TRP A 507 -1.33 31.36 17.32
CA TRP A 507 -1.55 30.21 18.19
C TRP A 507 -2.99 30.14 18.66
N LYS A 508 -3.43 28.94 19.07
CA LYS A 508 -4.74 28.79 19.72
C LYS A 508 -4.69 29.41 21.13
N PRO A 509 -5.77 30.07 21.59
CA PRO A 509 -5.92 30.47 22.99
C PRO A 509 -5.57 29.34 23.96
N VAL A 510 -4.59 29.55 24.82
CA VAL A 510 -4.18 28.57 25.84
C VAL A 510 -5.33 28.37 26.81
N ASN A 511 -5.86 27.14 26.91
CA ASN A 511 -7.01 26.79 27.74
C ASN A 511 -8.28 27.60 27.41
N GLY A 512 -8.39 28.10 26.17
CA GLY A 512 -9.51 28.96 25.75
C GLY A 512 -9.41 30.41 26.22
N ASP A 513 -8.31 30.84 26.84
CA ASP A 513 -8.13 32.24 27.26
C ASP A 513 -7.89 33.16 26.06
N THR A 514 -8.94 33.90 25.72
CA THR A 514 -8.95 34.86 24.61
C THR A 514 -8.47 36.26 25.00
N ASP A 515 -8.04 36.51 26.23
CA ASP A 515 -7.49 37.82 26.66
C ASP A 515 -6.01 37.96 26.27
N PRO A 516 -5.65 38.86 25.34
CA PRO A 516 -4.26 39.04 24.94
C PRO A 516 -3.35 39.54 26.07
N ALA A 517 -3.89 40.13 27.14
CA ALA A 517 -3.11 40.63 28.27
C ALA A 517 -2.37 39.50 29.03
N GLY A 518 -2.81 38.25 28.89
CA GLY A 518 -2.15 37.07 29.42
C GLY A 518 -0.83 36.73 28.70
N TYR A 519 -0.55 37.33 27.55
CA TYR A 519 0.60 36.99 26.70
C TYR A 519 1.69 38.06 26.71
N LYS A 520 2.94 37.59 26.76
CA LYS A 520 4.15 38.41 26.65
C LYS A 520 5.07 37.88 25.57
N ILE A 521 5.79 38.80 24.93
CA ILE A 521 6.82 38.48 23.94
C ILE A 521 8.14 39.07 24.42
N ASN A 522 9.16 38.23 24.56
CA ASN A 522 10.46 38.59 25.13
C ASN A 522 10.32 39.33 26.49
N GLY A 523 9.38 38.87 27.32
CA GLY A 523 9.09 39.45 28.64
C GLY A 523 8.34 40.79 28.64
N THR A 524 8.02 41.35 27.47
CA THR A 524 7.22 42.59 27.33
C THR A 524 5.76 42.24 27.06
N VAL A 525 4.81 43.06 27.55
CA VAL A 525 3.38 42.89 27.22
C VAL A 525 3.23 42.84 25.71
N SER A 526 2.60 41.79 25.21
CA SER A 526 2.42 41.61 23.77
C SER A 526 1.33 42.54 23.24
N ASP A 527 1.51 43.07 22.03
CA ASP A 527 0.41 43.67 21.23
C ASP A 527 -0.39 42.56 20.53
N ALA A 528 -0.52 41.39 21.18
CA ALA A 528 -1.29 40.30 20.61
C ALA A 528 -2.76 40.69 20.48
N VAL A 529 -3.43 40.15 19.47
CA VAL A 529 -4.85 40.33 19.25
C VAL A 529 -5.49 38.97 19.04
N TYR A 530 -6.73 38.81 19.52
CA TYR A 530 -7.53 37.63 19.23
C TYR A 530 -8.44 37.91 18.03
N SER A 531 -8.28 37.13 16.94
CA SER A 531 -9.10 37.21 15.73
C SER A 531 -9.21 35.83 15.09
N ASP A 532 -10.35 35.54 14.49
CA ASP A 532 -10.55 34.32 13.69
C ASP A 532 -10.20 33.02 14.45
N GLY A 533 -10.47 33.00 15.76
CA GLY A 533 -10.20 31.84 16.60
C GLY A 533 -8.76 31.71 17.11
N LEU A 534 -7.86 32.63 16.72
CA LEU A 534 -6.43 32.57 17.05
C LEU A 534 -5.97 33.84 17.77
N MET A 535 -5.01 33.65 18.66
CA MET A 535 -4.12 34.71 19.09
C MET A 535 -3.09 34.96 18.00
N GLN A 536 -2.82 36.23 17.72
CA GLN A 536 -1.84 36.61 16.72
C GLN A 536 -1.07 37.86 17.13
N VAL A 537 0.20 37.93 16.74
CA VAL A 537 1.04 39.12 16.88
C VAL A 537 1.85 39.33 15.62
N LYS A 538 1.96 40.60 15.20
CA LYS A 538 2.76 40.99 14.04
C LYS A 538 4.08 41.60 14.50
N LEU A 539 5.18 41.00 14.03
CA LEU A 539 6.54 41.50 14.14
C LEU A 539 6.94 42.14 12.81
N GLN A 540 7.59 43.30 12.83
CA GLN A 540 7.84 44.12 11.64
C GLN A 540 9.29 44.55 11.53
N GLY A 541 9.75 44.80 10.30
CA GLY A 541 11.08 45.33 10.02
C GLY A 541 12.21 44.37 10.40
N LEU A 542 11.95 43.06 10.29
CA LEU A 542 12.94 42.02 10.55
C LEU A 542 13.92 41.93 9.37
N SER A 543 15.21 41.94 9.66
CA SER A 543 16.24 41.71 8.64
C SER A 543 16.25 40.26 8.16
N ALA A 544 16.82 39.98 6.98
CA ALA A 544 17.11 38.60 6.58
C ALA A 544 17.93 37.87 7.65
N GLY A 545 17.64 36.58 7.85
CA GLY A 545 18.24 35.75 8.89
C GLY A 545 17.27 35.34 10.00
N THR A 546 17.83 34.82 11.10
CA THR A 546 17.08 34.21 12.19
C THR A 546 16.90 35.16 13.36
N HIS A 547 15.68 35.23 13.89
CA HIS A 547 15.27 36.06 15.03
C HIS A 547 14.60 35.20 16.10
N ALA A 548 15.15 35.23 17.31
CA ALA A 548 14.62 34.46 18.43
C ALA A 548 13.63 35.27 19.27
N TYR A 549 12.50 34.66 19.58
CA TYR A 549 11.48 35.20 20.45
C TYR A 549 11.03 34.17 21.47
N THR A 550 10.67 34.61 22.66
CA THR A 550 9.95 33.81 23.64
C THR A 550 8.53 34.34 23.77
N VAL A 551 7.54 33.51 23.48
CA VAL A 551 6.13 33.82 23.78
C VAL A 551 5.80 33.16 25.11
N GLU A 552 5.30 33.94 26.07
CA GLU A 552 4.92 33.46 27.39
C GLU A 552 3.44 33.70 27.60
N TYR A 553 2.74 32.72 28.16
CA TYR A 553 1.38 32.85 28.63
C TYR A 553 1.35 32.74 30.15
N ASN A 554 0.64 33.65 30.81
CA ASN A 554 0.37 33.63 32.24
C ASN A 554 -1.08 34.08 32.48
N GLY A 555 -1.99 33.13 32.65
CA GLY A 555 -3.42 33.39 32.86
C GLY A 555 -4.08 32.22 33.59
N ASP A 556 -5.12 32.52 34.40
CA ASP A 556 -5.92 31.53 35.13
C ASP A 556 -5.11 30.51 35.96
N GLY A 557 -4.00 30.94 36.55
CA GLY A 557 -3.14 30.09 37.38
C GLY A 557 -2.31 29.06 36.60
N TYR A 558 -2.31 29.14 35.26
CA TYR A 558 -1.46 28.35 34.38
C TYR A 558 -0.44 29.25 33.68
N SER A 559 0.80 28.77 33.60
CA SER A 559 1.88 29.46 32.89
C SER A 559 2.58 28.48 31.96
N THR A 560 2.84 28.91 30.74
CA THR A 560 3.59 28.15 29.75
C THR A 560 4.35 29.10 28.85
N LYS A 561 5.35 28.59 28.13
CA LYS A 561 6.12 29.39 27.19
C LYS A 561 6.55 28.57 25.97
N ALA A 562 6.77 29.28 24.87
CA ALA A 562 7.28 28.74 23.63
C ALA A 562 8.48 29.58 23.18
N GLU A 563 9.59 28.90 22.89
CA GLU A 563 10.70 29.51 22.17
C GLU A 563 10.43 29.40 20.67
N VAL A 564 10.51 30.53 19.97
CA VAL A 564 10.16 30.67 18.56
C VAL A 564 11.36 31.21 17.81
N SER A 565 11.76 30.51 16.75
CA SER A 565 12.81 30.93 15.84
C SER A 565 12.19 31.32 14.50
N ILE A 566 12.16 32.62 14.23
CA ILE A 566 11.62 33.17 12.99
C ILE A 566 12.75 33.34 12.00
N ARG A 567 12.59 32.83 10.79
CA ARG A 567 13.54 33.04 9.71
C ARG A 567 12.92 33.95 8.65
N ILE A 568 13.58 35.06 8.35
CA ILE A 568 13.32 35.85 7.16
C ILE A 568 14.27 35.35 6.08
N PHE A 569 13.71 34.69 5.06
CA PHE A 569 14.48 34.08 3.99
C PHE A 569 14.98 35.11 2.97
N SER A 570 16.15 34.83 2.39
CA SER A 570 16.68 35.56 1.25
C SER A 570 16.05 35.03 -0.03
N HIS A 571 15.51 35.93 -0.85
CA HIS A 571 14.89 35.62 -2.14
C HIS A 571 15.44 36.50 -3.29
N PRO A 572 15.78 35.92 -4.46
CA PRO A 572 15.97 34.50 -4.70
C PRO A 572 17.09 33.92 -3.82
N GLY A 573 16.90 32.70 -3.33
CA GLY A 573 17.85 32.02 -2.45
C GLY A 573 17.63 30.53 -2.29
N ILE A 574 16.85 29.88 -3.18
CA ILE A 574 16.82 28.42 -3.28
C ILE A 574 18.11 27.96 -3.96
N LEU A 575 18.13 27.77 -5.28
CA LEU A 575 19.32 27.31 -6.00
C LEU A 575 20.26 28.44 -6.42
N LEU A 576 19.69 29.61 -6.76
CA LEU A 576 20.43 30.74 -7.31
C LEU A 576 20.03 32.01 -6.57
N SER A 577 21.01 32.80 -6.17
CA SER A 577 20.80 34.14 -5.66
C SER A 577 20.56 35.14 -6.80
N MET A 578 20.11 36.37 -6.47
CA MET A 578 20.03 37.45 -7.46
C MET A 578 21.37 37.69 -8.16
N GLN A 579 22.47 37.64 -7.42
CA GLN A 579 23.81 37.84 -7.96
C GLN A 579 24.20 36.71 -8.93
N ASP A 580 23.92 35.45 -8.58
CA ASP A 580 24.17 34.31 -9.46
C ASP A 580 23.44 34.45 -10.81
N LEU A 581 22.19 34.94 -10.78
CA LEU A 581 21.37 35.14 -11.99
C LEU A 581 21.93 36.24 -12.90
N GLU A 582 22.33 37.37 -12.33
CA GLU A 582 22.92 38.48 -13.09
C GLU A 582 24.31 38.12 -13.65
N ASP A 583 25.14 37.42 -12.87
CA ASP A 583 26.46 36.97 -13.33
C ASP A 583 26.31 35.94 -14.46
N MET A 584 25.41 34.96 -14.32
CA MET A 584 25.09 33.99 -15.37
C MET A 584 24.71 34.72 -16.67
N LYS A 585 23.78 35.67 -16.59
CA LYS A 585 23.34 36.46 -17.75
C LYS A 585 24.49 37.25 -18.36
N ALA A 586 25.29 37.94 -17.55
CA ALA A 586 26.42 38.75 -18.01
C ALA A 586 27.46 37.89 -18.76
N HIS A 587 27.86 36.75 -18.20
CA HIS A 587 28.81 35.83 -18.82
C HIS A 587 28.27 35.24 -20.14
N VAL A 588 26.99 34.83 -20.17
CA VAL A 588 26.37 34.28 -21.39
C VAL A 588 26.25 35.35 -22.49
N GLN A 589 25.82 36.56 -22.16
CA GLN A 589 25.71 37.67 -23.11
C GLN A 589 27.08 38.09 -23.67
N ALA A 590 28.12 38.03 -22.82
CA ALA A 590 29.51 38.26 -23.22
C ALA A 590 30.13 37.06 -23.96
N LYS A 591 29.41 35.95 -24.13
CA LYS A 591 29.88 34.69 -24.72
C LYS A 591 31.16 34.15 -24.08
N GLN A 592 31.27 34.28 -22.76
CA GLN A 592 32.42 33.79 -22.01
C GLN A 592 32.29 32.30 -21.74
N GLU A 593 33.40 31.57 -21.86
CA GLU A 593 33.45 30.15 -21.56
C GLU A 593 33.79 29.91 -20.08
N PRO A 594 33.19 28.89 -19.43
CA PRO A 594 32.33 27.84 -20.01
C PRO A 594 30.83 28.17 -20.09
N TRP A 595 30.37 29.30 -19.52
CA TRP A 595 28.94 29.63 -19.42
C TRP A 595 28.21 29.64 -20.75
N TYR A 596 28.83 30.16 -21.81
CA TYR A 596 28.21 30.21 -23.13
C TYR A 596 28.02 28.82 -23.74
N SER A 597 29.01 27.92 -23.61
CA SER A 597 28.86 26.54 -24.05
C SER A 597 27.75 25.80 -23.29
N ASP A 598 27.60 26.03 -22.00
CA ASP A 598 26.52 25.41 -21.23
C ASP A 598 25.14 26.00 -21.55
N TYR A 599 25.05 27.29 -21.83
CA TYR A 599 23.84 27.89 -22.39
C TYR A 599 23.47 27.26 -23.73
N ARG A 600 24.42 27.07 -24.64
CA ARG A 600 24.20 26.36 -25.91
C ARG A 600 23.77 24.91 -25.69
N ARG A 601 24.36 24.22 -24.72
CA ARG A 601 23.95 22.86 -24.35
C ARG A 601 22.49 22.82 -23.89
N MET A 602 22.07 23.80 -23.09
CA MET A 602 20.66 23.93 -22.66
C MET A 602 19.73 24.13 -23.87
N THR A 603 20.06 25.04 -24.79
CA THR A 603 19.19 25.36 -25.93
C THR A 603 19.18 24.29 -27.02
N ASP A 604 20.29 23.57 -27.20
CA ASP A 604 20.50 22.70 -28.36
C ASP A 604 20.33 21.21 -28.05
N SER A 605 20.55 20.79 -26.79
CA SER A 605 20.69 19.37 -26.44
C SER A 605 19.67 18.85 -25.42
N VAL A 606 18.91 19.73 -24.75
CA VAL A 606 17.91 19.30 -23.76
C VAL A 606 16.73 18.61 -24.47
N PRO A 607 16.38 17.36 -24.10
CA PRO A 607 15.38 16.58 -24.82
C PRO A 607 13.95 17.07 -24.56
N TYR A 608 12.99 16.56 -25.33
CA TYR A 608 11.54 16.82 -25.18
C TYR A 608 11.10 18.29 -25.35
N GLY A 609 12.01 19.17 -25.77
CA GLY A 609 11.70 20.59 -25.95
C GLY A 609 11.39 21.34 -24.65
N ILE A 610 11.77 20.80 -23.48
CA ILE A 610 11.47 21.42 -22.18
C ILE A 610 12.19 22.75 -21.97
N ALA A 611 13.29 23.01 -22.69
CA ALA A 611 13.93 24.32 -22.75
C ALA A 611 13.39 25.20 -23.90
N SER A 612 12.16 25.00 -24.38
CA SER A 612 11.55 25.83 -25.42
C SER A 612 10.32 26.54 -24.87
N SER A 613 10.11 27.79 -25.29
CA SER A 613 8.86 28.53 -25.03
C SER A 613 7.65 27.96 -25.78
N GLY A 614 7.85 26.96 -26.64
CA GLY A 614 6.79 26.21 -27.32
C GLY A 614 6.48 24.85 -26.68
N TYR A 615 7.04 24.55 -25.50
CA TYR A 615 6.76 23.30 -24.79
C TYR A 615 5.26 23.13 -24.52
N GLN A 616 4.79 21.89 -24.54
CA GLN A 616 3.42 21.53 -24.24
C GLN A 616 3.45 20.37 -23.24
N THR A 617 2.73 20.52 -22.13
CA THR A 617 2.56 19.45 -21.14
C THR A 617 1.10 19.06 -21.01
N LYS A 618 0.87 17.89 -20.45
CA LYS A 618 -0.44 17.48 -19.95
C LYS A 618 -0.37 17.45 -18.44
N VAL A 619 -1.26 18.19 -17.80
CA VAL A 619 -1.38 18.26 -16.34
C VAL A 619 -2.43 17.26 -15.86
N PHE A 620 -2.21 16.68 -14.69
CA PHE A 620 -3.08 15.70 -14.07
C PHE A 620 -3.37 16.10 -12.62
N SER A 621 -4.59 15.82 -12.14
CA SER A 621 -4.92 16.00 -10.73
C SER A 621 -4.23 14.99 -9.82
N LYS A 622 -3.80 13.87 -10.41
CA LYS A 622 -3.19 12.75 -9.71
C LYS A 622 -2.00 12.23 -10.49
N VAL A 623 -0.85 12.09 -9.84
CA VAL A 623 0.35 11.47 -10.42
C VAL A 623 0.95 10.48 -9.44
N GLY A 624 1.64 9.47 -9.95
CA GLY A 624 2.22 8.42 -9.12
C GLY A 624 3.41 7.71 -9.75
N ARG A 625 4.23 7.10 -8.89
CA ARG A 625 5.47 6.40 -9.26
C ARG A 625 5.56 5.06 -8.54
N GLY A 626 6.07 4.05 -9.24
CA GLY A 626 6.45 2.78 -8.62
C GLY A 626 5.37 1.70 -8.58
N GLY A 627 4.28 1.84 -9.35
CA GLY A 627 3.21 0.84 -9.41
C GLY A 627 2.22 0.99 -8.26
N ALA A 628 1.41 -0.07 -8.04
CA ALA A 628 0.46 -0.18 -6.93
C ALA A 628 1.10 0.35 -5.64
N PRO A 629 0.39 1.23 -4.91
CA PRO A 629 -0.93 0.86 -4.40
C PRO A 629 -2.11 1.71 -4.86
N SER A 630 -1.80 2.73 -5.62
CA SER A 630 -2.75 3.62 -6.27
C SER A 630 -2.03 4.17 -7.48
N ASP A 631 -1.67 3.32 -8.45
CA ASP A 631 -0.80 3.74 -9.55
C ASP A 631 -1.52 4.70 -10.50
N SER A 632 -1.46 5.98 -10.16
CA SER A 632 -1.96 7.08 -10.98
C SER A 632 -1.11 7.26 -12.23
N GLY A 633 0.08 6.63 -12.28
CA GLY A 633 1.07 6.80 -13.32
C GLY A 633 1.44 8.27 -13.52
N ASN A 634 1.89 8.63 -14.72
CA ASN A 634 2.02 10.01 -15.16
C ASN A 634 3.03 10.89 -14.39
N ILE A 635 3.80 10.38 -13.41
CA ILE A 635 4.80 11.18 -12.69
C ILE A 635 5.76 11.90 -13.66
N GLY A 636 6.15 11.24 -14.77
CA GLY A 636 7.02 11.82 -15.79
C GLY A 636 6.51 13.13 -16.42
N TYR A 637 5.20 13.40 -16.41
CA TYR A 637 4.66 14.70 -16.83
C TYR A 637 4.92 15.78 -15.79
N PHE A 638 4.75 15.46 -14.50
CA PHE A 638 5.11 16.35 -13.40
C PHE A 638 6.62 16.64 -13.41
N GLU A 639 7.45 15.62 -13.64
CA GLU A 639 8.91 15.80 -13.73
C GLU A 639 9.29 16.74 -14.88
N LYS A 640 8.75 16.51 -16.08
CA LYS A 640 9.05 17.35 -17.26
C LYS A 640 8.50 18.77 -17.10
N GLY A 641 7.34 18.95 -16.48
CA GLY A 641 6.76 20.26 -16.19
C GLY A 641 7.67 21.14 -15.33
N GLY A 642 8.24 20.57 -14.25
CA GLY A 642 9.14 21.30 -13.35
C GLY A 642 10.46 21.66 -14.01
N ASN A 643 11.04 20.72 -14.78
CA ASN A 643 12.24 21.02 -15.58
C ASN A 643 11.96 22.10 -16.63
N ALA A 644 10.79 22.04 -17.29
CA ALA A 644 10.43 23.02 -18.31
C ALA A 644 10.23 24.42 -17.72
N ALA A 645 9.53 24.53 -16.59
CA ALA A 645 9.37 25.79 -15.87
C ALA A 645 10.74 26.38 -15.49
N TYR A 646 11.64 25.56 -14.93
CA TYR A 646 12.97 26.01 -14.53
C TYR A 646 13.84 26.47 -15.71
N PHE A 647 13.93 25.68 -16.79
CA PHE A 647 14.72 26.07 -17.97
C PHE A 647 14.16 27.31 -18.67
N ASN A 648 12.84 27.47 -18.72
CA ASN A 648 12.23 28.68 -19.29
C ASN A 648 12.46 29.90 -18.37
N ALA A 649 12.41 29.75 -17.05
CA ALA A 649 12.76 30.83 -16.12
C ALA A 649 14.22 31.30 -16.31
N LEU A 650 15.17 30.37 -16.46
CA LEU A 650 16.57 30.70 -16.76
C LEU A 650 16.74 31.39 -18.13
N GLN A 651 16.02 30.94 -19.16
CA GLN A 651 16.05 31.62 -20.45
C GLN A 651 15.49 33.03 -20.40
N TRP A 652 14.44 33.27 -19.61
CA TRP A 652 13.94 34.62 -19.40
C TRP A 652 15.01 35.51 -18.76
N VAL A 653 15.71 35.04 -17.73
CA VAL A 653 16.82 35.77 -17.09
C VAL A 653 17.90 36.14 -18.11
N ILE A 654 18.36 35.16 -18.90
CA ILE A 654 19.46 35.31 -19.86
C ILE A 654 19.10 36.24 -21.03
N THR A 655 17.91 36.05 -21.60
CA THR A 655 17.49 36.71 -22.86
C THR A 655 16.70 37.99 -22.65
N GLY A 656 16.00 38.12 -21.52
CA GLY A 656 15.01 39.17 -21.26
C GLY A 656 13.69 39.00 -22.04
N ASP A 657 13.51 37.92 -22.82
CA ASP A 657 12.32 37.72 -23.65
C ASP A 657 11.16 37.14 -22.84
N ALA A 658 10.07 37.89 -22.76
CA ALA A 658 8.90 37.60 -21.93
C ALA A 658 8.22 36.25 -22.26
N LYS A 659 8.33 35.74 -23.49
CA LYS A 659 7.69 34.47 -23.87
C LYS A 659 8.18 33.27 -23.03
N TYR A 660 9.41 33.34 -22.52
CA TYR A 660 9.95 32.32 -21.65
C TYR A 660 9.40 32.44 -20.23
N ALA A 661 9.21 33.66 -19.73
CA ALA A 661 8.52 33.89 -18.46
C ALA A 661 7.05 33.47 -18.52
N ASP A 662 6.36 33.77 -19.63
CA ASP A 662 4.99 33.31 -19.88
C ASP A 662 4.86 31.79 -19.81
N MET A 663 5.77 31.07 -20.50
CA MET A 663 5.79 29.61 -20.47
C MET A 663 6.02 29.08 -19.05
N ALA A 664 6.99 29.62 -18.31
CA ALA A 664 7.28 29.21 -16.95
C ALA A 664 6.09 29.48 -16.01
N ALA A 665 5.56 30.71 -16.01
CA ALA A 665 4.42 31.11 -15.19
C ALA A 665 3.15 30.29 -15.50
N GLY A 666 2.90 29.99 -16.78
CA GLY A 666 1.80 29.14 -17.21
C GLY A 666 1.91 27.72 -16.64
N LEU A 667 3.05 27.06 -16.81
CA LEU A 667 3.28 25.71 -16.27
C LEU A 667 3.16 25.65 -14.76
N LEU A 668 3.71 26.64 -14.04
CA LEU A 668 3.60 26.73 -12.58
C LEU A 668 2.14 26.83 -12.16
N SER A 669 1.37 27.71 -12.80
CA SER A 669 -0.03 27.95 -12.48
C SER A 669 -0.94 26.77 -12.81
N GLU A 670 -0.71 26.09 -13.94
CA GLU A 670 -1.52 24.93 -14.35
C GLU A 670 -1.33 23.74 -13.40
N TRP A 671 -0.09 23.41 -13.04
CA TRP A 671 0.18 22.35 -12.07
C TRP A 671 -0.35 22.70 -10.68
N ALA A 672 -0.13 23.94 -10.21
CA ALA A 672 -0.59 24.42 -8.91
C ALA A 672 -2.12 24.31 -8.73
N LYS A 673 -2.90 24.63 -9.77
CA LYS A 673 -4.37 24.56 -9.72
C LYS A 673 -4.89 23.13 -9.79
N THR A 674 -4.17 22.25 -10.49
CA THR A 674 -4.69 20.94 -10.88
C THR A 674 -4.26 19.82 -9.95
N LEU A 675 -2.98 19.74 -9.56
CA LEU A 675 -2.44 18.62 -8.79
C LEU A 675 -3.03 18.56 -7.38
N LYS A 676 -3.56 17.40 -6.98
CA LYS A 676 -4.19 17.12 -5.68
C LYS A 676 -3.53 15.97 -4.94
N VAL A 677 -2.96 15.00 -5.65
CA VAL A 677 -2.38 13.79 -5.05
C VAL A 677 -1.10 13.38 -5.77
N ILE A 678 -0.06 13.06 -4.98
CA ILE A 678 1.13 12.34 -5.45
C ILE A 678 1.23 11.02 -4.69
N ASP A 679 1.16 9.90 -5.40
CA ASP A 679 1.05 8.57 -4.79
C ASP A 679 1.87 7.47 -5.48
N GLY A 680 1.61 6.21 -5.09
CA GLY A 680 2.42 5.06 -5.48
C GLY A 680 3.53 4.75 -4.48
N ARG A 681 4.15 3.58 -4.68
CA ARG A 681 5.21 3.04 -3.82
C ARG A 681 6.42 3.97 -3.75
N ASP A 682 6.79 4.59 -4.88
CA ASP A 682 8.00 5.41 -5.01
C ASP A 682 7.66 6.92 -4.96
N ARG A 683 6.52 7.30 -4.39
CA ARG A 683 5.99 8.68 -4.38
C ARG A 683 6.95 9.71 -3.79
N ILE A 684 7.70 9.34 -2.74
CA ILE A 684 8.64 10.24 -2.05
C ILE A 684 9.74 10.65 -3.02
N LEU A 685 10.30 9.67 -3.75
CA LEU A 685 11.24 9.93 -4.84
C LEU A 685 10.57 10.74 -5.95
N GLY A 686 9.37 10.33 -6.40
CA GLY A 686 8.65 11.02 -7.49
C GLY A 686 8.43 12.51 -7.22
N ALA A 687 8.01 12.86 -6.00
CA ALA A 687 7.87 14.24 -5.55
C ALA A 687 9.24 14.92 -5.37
N GLY A 688 10.17 14.25 -4.67
CA GLY A 688 11.47 14.81 -4.28
C GLY A 688 12.39 15.18 -5.45
N ILE A 689 12.40 14.42 -6.55
CA ILE A 689 13.29 14.70 -7.70
C ILE A 689 12.98 16.05 -8.39
N ASN A 690 11.74 16.54 -8.29
CA ASN A 690 11.30 17.66 -9.14
C ASN A 690 10.63 18.83 -8.42
N ALA A 691 10.11 18.65 -7.20
CA ALA A 691 9.44 19.75 -6.50
C ALA A 691 10.33 20.99 -6.29
N TYR A 692 11.62 20.81 -5.94
CA TYR A 692 12.56 21.94 -5.82
C TYR A 692 12.77 22.72 -7.13
N LYS A 693 12.52 22.12 -8.30
CA LYS A 693 12.64 22.80 -9.60
C LYS A 693 11.46 23.72 -9.88
N TYR A 694 10.25 23.28 -9.51
CA TYR A 694 9.07 24.14 -9.51
C TYR A 694 9.28 25.30 -8.54
N ALA A 695 9.76 25.02 -7.32
CA ALA A 695 10.05 26.05 -6.32
C ALA A 695 11.09 27.07 -6.84
N SER A 696 12.20 26.59 -7.38
CA SER A 696 13.26 27.46 -7.94
C SER A 696 12.76 28.28 -9.14
N ALA A 697 11.95 27.69 -10.03
CA ALA A 697 11.37 28.41 -11.16
C ALA A 697 10.43 29.52 -10.69
N ALA A 698 9.54 29.22 -9.74
CA ALA A 698 8.61 30.19 -9.19
C ALA A 698 9.31 31.32 -8.47
N GLU A 699 10.37 31.02 -7.70
CA GLU A 699 11.18 32.04 -7.04
C GLU A 699 11.84 32.98 -8.06
N ILE A 700 12.44 32.45 -9.12
CA ILE A 700 13.03 33.26 -10.20
C ILE A 700 11.96 34.17 -10.83
N ILE A 701 10.82 33.61 -11.26
CA ILE A 701 9.73 34.37 -11.90
C ILE A 701 9.17 35.42 -10.95
N ARG A 702 9.07 35.12 -9.65
CA ARG A 702 8.49 36.01 -8.63
C ARG A 702 9.39 37.17 -8.25
N TYR A 703 10.71 36.96 -8.20
CA TYR A 703 11.64 37.93 -7.57
C TYR A 703 12.68 38.53 -8.52
N TYR A 704 13.11 37.84 -9.59
CA TYR A 704 14.13 38.38 -10.49
C TYR A 704 13.64 39.67 -11.16
N GLY A 705 14.48 40.72 -11.15
CA GLY A 705 14.16 42.02 -11.76
C GLY A 705 12.93 42.73 -11.17
N GLY A 706 12.51 42.39 -9.95
CA GLY A 706 11.27 42.91 -9.32
C GLY A 706 10.03 42.04 -9.59
N GLY A 707 10.20 40.90 -10.28
CA GLY A 707 9.15 39.94 -10.58
C GLY A 707 8.52 40.12 -11.95
N TYR A 708 8.09 39.01 -12.55
CA TYR A 708 7.37 39.00 -13.81
C TYR A 708 5.89 39.37 -13.60
N SER A 709 5.42 40.42 -14.27
CA SER A 709 4.04 40.92 -14.10
C SER A 709 2.95 39.93 -14.54
N GLY A 710 3.29 38.96 -15.40
CA GLY A 710 2.38 37.88 -15.81
C GLY A 710 2.22 36.76 -14.77
N TYR A 711 2.92 36.83 -13.63
CA TYR A 711 2.77 35.89 -12.52
C TYR A 711 2.33 36.63 -11.26
N SER A 712 1.04 36.52 -10.94
CA SER A 712 0.41 37.27 -9.85
C SER A 712 0.81 36.75 -8.47
N TYR A 713 0.56 37.54 -7.43
CA TYR A 713 0.73 37.11 -6.05
C TYR A 713 -0.22 35.95 -5.71
N GLU A 714 -1.42 35.97 -6.29
CA GLU A 714 -2.44 34.95 -6.12
C GLU A 714 -2.02 33.63 -6.77
N ASP A 715 -1.50 33.64 -8.00
CA ASP A 715 -0.98 32.45 -8.66
C ASP A 715 0.24 31.87 -7.92
N PHE A 716 1.09 32.73 -7.36
CA PHE A 716 2.20 32.32 -6.50
C PHE A 716 1.70 31.67 -5.20
N ALA A 717 0.70 32.25 -4.55
CA ALA A 717 0.09 31.68 -3.35
C ALA A 717 -0.57 30.32 -3.61
N VAL A 718 -1.19 30.12 -4.79
CA VAL A 718 -1.74 28.80 -5.18
C VAL A 718 -0.63 27.76 -5.35
N LEU A 719 0.53 28.15 -5.88
CA LEU A 719 1.69 27.25 -5.95
C LEU A 719 2.24 26.92 -4.55
N GLN A 720 2.37 27.91 -3.66
CA GLN A 720 2.77 27.68 -2.27
C GLN A 720 1.80 26.72 -1.57
N ALA A 721 0.49 26.87 -1.78
CA ALA A 721 -0.52 25.95 -1.26
C ALA A 721 -0.36 24.53 -1.81
N MET A 722 -0.10 24.35 -3.11
CA MET A 722 0.21 23.02 -3.67
C MET A 722 1.46 22.41 -3.00
N MET A 723 2.50 23.22 -2.75
CA MET A 723 3.71 22.74 -2.08
C MET A 723 3.46 22.30 -0.64
N LEU A 724 2.68 23.07 0.12
CA LEU A 724 2.39 22.77 1.53
C LEU A 724 1.38 21.62 1.71
N ASN A 725 0.36 21.55 0.83
CA ASN A 725 -0.78 20.66 1.04
C ASN A 725 -0.74 19.38 0.19
N VAL A 726 0.05 19.33 -0.89
CA VAL A 726 0.11 18.16 -1.79
C VAL A 726 1.50 17.54 -1.80
N VAL A 727 2.56 18.35 -1.88
CA VAL A 727 3.94 17.87 -2.00
C VAL A 727 4.58 17.57 -0.64
N TYR A 728 4.60 18.55 0.26
CA TYR A 728 5.19 18.41 1.59
C TYR A 728 4.67 17.19 2.35
N PRO A 729 3.35 16.87 2.34
CA PRO A 729 2.84 15.73 3.08
C PRO A 729 3.35 14.39 2.55
N VAL A 730 3.85 14.35 1.32
CA VAL A 730 4.50 13.17 0.74
C VAL A 730 5.96 13.09 1.19
N ILE A 731 6.71 14.18 1.05
CA ILE A 731 8.18 14.17 1.30
C ILE A 731 8.56 14.31 2.78
N GLN A 732 7.64 14.71 3.67
CA GLN A 732 7.85 14.70 5.12
C GLN A 732 8.19 13.31 5.69
N ASP A 733 7.83 12.24 4.95
CA ASP A 733 8.14 10.84 5.23
C ASP A 733 9.58 10.46 4.85
N ALA A 734 10.43 11.42 4.47
CA ALA A 734 11.88 11.20 4.43
C ALA A 734 12.37 10.59 5.76
N ALA A 735 13.35 9.69 5.67
CA ALA A 735 13.90 8.89 6.78
C ALA A 735 13.04 7.73 7.31
N VAL A 736 11.75 7.64 6.95
CA VAL A 736 10.88 6.52 7.34
C VAL A 736 11.41 5.21 6.72
N PRO A 737 11.30 4.06 7.41
CA PRO A 737 11.61 2.75 6.82
C PRO A 737 10.81 2.50 5.53
N MET A 738 11.52 2.39 4.40
CA MET A 738 10.93 2.14 3.08
C MET A 738 11.77 1.16 2.24
N LEU A 739 11.21 0.71 1.10
CA LEU A 739 11.83 -0.31 0.25
C LEU A 739 13.11 0.18 -0.44
N ALA A 740 13.38 1.49 -0.46
CA ALA A 740 14.61 2.07 -0.99
C ALA A 740 14.98 3.34 -0.21
N ASN A 741 16.17 3.34 0.39
CA ASN A 741 16.69 4.43 1.23
C ASN A 741 18.11 4.82 0.82
N GLY A 742 18.50 6.05 1.18
CA GLY A 742 19.75 6.69 0.73
C GLY A 742 19.45 7.91 -0.14
N ASN A 743 19.63 7.80 -1.47
CA ASN A 743 19.45 8.95 -2.37
C ASN A 743 18.00 9.48 -2.47
N TRP A 744 17.00 8.67 -2.06
CA TRP A 744 15.59 9.06 -2.02
C TRP A 744 15.34 10.09 -0.91
N ASP A 745 15.91 9.86 0.27
CA ASP A 745 15.89 10.82 1.37
C ASP A 745 16.54 12.14 0.93
N ALA A 746 17.71 12.09 0.28
CA ALA A 746 18.37 13.30 -0.22
C ALA A 746 17.50 14.08 -1.23
N ALA A 747 16.76 13.37 -2.10
CA ALA A 747 15.81 13.99 -3.03
C ALA A 747 14.62 14.65 -2.29
N ALA A 748 14.10 14.00 -1.26
CA ALA A 748 13.04 14.55 -0.43
C ALA A 748 13.53 15.77 0.38
N ILE A 749 14.73 15.70 0.96
CA ILE A 749 15.34 16.77 1.77
C ILE A 749 15.60 18.02 0.93
N VAL A 750 16.17 17.91 -0.28
CA VAL A 750 16.41 19.08 -1.14
C VAL A 750 15.09 19.78 -1.51
N SER A 751 14.04 19.01 -1.80
CA SER A 751 12.71 19.56 -2.07
C SER A 751 12.05 20.15 -0.82
N MET A 752 12.20 19.51 0.33
CA MET A 752 11.67 20.02 1.60
C MET A 752 12.33 21.35 1.96
N MET A 753 13.65 21.45 1.81
CA MET A 753 14.40 22.69 2.06
C MET A 753 13.97 23.80 1.10
N ALA A 754 13.82 23.50 -0.20
CA ALA A 754 13.33 24.46 -1.19
C ALA A 754 11.89 24.92 -0.91
N ILE A 755 11.00 24.04 -0.43
CA ILE A 755 9.64 24.40 -0.02
C ILE A 755 9.66 25.31 1.21
N GLY A 756 10.53 25.02 2.18
CA GLY A 756 10.73 25.88 3.36
C GLY A 756 11.10 27.31 2.98
N VAL A 757 12.04 27.49 2.06
CA VAL A 757 12.39 28.81 1.52
C VAL A 757 11.20 29.40 0.73
N LEU A 758 10.67 28.71 -0.28
CA LEU A 758 9.60 29.21 -1.16
C LEU A 758 8.37 29.69 -0.40
N CYS A 759 7.98 28.98 0.66
CA CYS A 759 6.77 29.22 1.45
C CYS A 759 7.05 30.05 2.71
N ASP A 760 8.26 30.57 2.87
CA ASP A 760 8.71 31.28 4.07
C ASP A 760 8.41 30.50 5.39
N ASN A 761 8.57 29.17 5.35
CA ASN A 761 8.27 28.26 6.45
C ASN A 761 9.56 27.76 7.10
N SER A 762 9.93 28.37 8.24
CA SER A 762 11.14 28.00 8.98
C SER A 762 11.09 26.56 9.46
N GLY A 763 9.95 26.10 9.99
CA GLY A 763 9.85 24.76 10.55
C GLY A 763 10.05 23.64 9.51
N ILE A 764 9.60 23.82 8.27
CA ILE A 764 9.91 22.90 7.16
C ILE A 764 11.40 22.95 6.79
N PHE A 765 11.99 24.15 6.72
CA PHE A 765 13.41 24.34 6.42
C PHE A 765 14.32 23.72 7.49
N GLU A 766 14.05 23.99 8.76
CA GLU A 766 14.76 23.44 9.92
C GLU A 766 14.61 21.91 9.99
N ARG A 767 13.43 21.36 9.66
CA ARG A 767 13.25 19.91 9.54
C ARG A 767 14.16 19.32 8.46
N ALA A 768 14.25 19.94 7.29
CA ALA A 768 15.13 19.48 6.22
C ALA A 768 16.60 19.51 6.65
N MET A 769 17.05 20.58 7.31
CA MET A 769 18.40 20.65 7.88
C MET A 769 18.65 19.60 8.96
N GLY A 770 17.66 19.36 9.82
CA GLY A 770 17.71 18.33 10.86
C GLY A 770 17.87 16.93 10.27
N LEU A 771 17.08 16.58 9.26
CA LEU A 771 17.17 15.29 8.56
C LEU A 771 18.53 15.10 7.85
N TYR A 772 19.09 16.16 7.26
CA TYR A 772 20.41 16.08 6.62
C TYR A 772 21.55 15.81 7.61
N GLN A 773 21.40 16.27 8.85
CA GLN A 773 22.38 16.12 9.94
C GLN A 773 22.17 14.86 10.79
N ASP A 774 20.95 14.33 10.82
CA ASP A 774 20.57 13.23 11.71
C ASP A 774 21.19 11.89 11.31
N ILE A 775 21.97 11.30 12.22
CA ILE A 775 22.62 10.00 12.04
C ILE A 775 21.61 8.84 11.88
N HIS A 776 20.34 9.04 12.24
CA HIS A 776 19.28 8.04 12.08
C HIS A 776 18.56 8.13 10.73
N THR A 777 18.92 9.09 9.88
CA THR A 777 18.37 9.25 8.53
C THR A 777 19.33 8.64 7.50
N ASN A 778 18.86 7.73 6.62
CA ASN A 778 19.75 7.06 5.66
C ASN A 778 20.39 8.03 4.64
N GLY A 779 19.65 9.05 4.20
CA GLY A 779 20.16 10.10 3.32
C GLY A 779 20.90 11.24 4.02
N SER A 780 21.18 11.15 5.32
CA SER A 780 22.00 12.17 6.00
C SER A 780 23.45 12.08 5.54
N ILE A 781 24.19 13.18 5.68
CA ILE A 781 25.61 13.19 5.32
C ILE A 781 26.43 12.20 6.16
N PHE A 782 26.00 11.90 7.38
CA PHE A 782 26.68 10.96 8.27
C PHE A 782 26.46 9.50 7.86
N ALA A 783 25.22 9.10 7.60
CA ALA A 783 24.89 7.71 7.28
C ALA A 783 25.19 7.37 5.81
N TYR A 784 25.02 8.33 4.91
CA TYR A 784 25.16 8.11 3.48
C TYR A 784 26.61 8.11 2.99
N VAL A 785 27.49 8.87 3.64
CA VAL A 785 28.90 9.03 3.25
C VAL A 785 29.79 8.66 4.44
N ASN A 786 30.78 7.79 4.22
CA ASN A 786 31.75 7.45 5.26
C ASN A 786 32.95 8.44 5.27
N ASP A 787 33.89 8.22 6.20
CA ASP A 787 35.05 9.10 6.37
C ASP A 787 36.00 9.16 5.15
N SER A 788 36.02 8.13 4.29
CA SER A 788 36.83 8.12 3.07
C SER A 788 36.16 8.84 1.89
N GLY A 789 34.90 9.26 2.04
CA GLY A 789 34.08 9.84 0.97
C GLY A 789 33.31 8.79 0.16
N GLN A 790 33.41 7.50 0.48
CA GLN A 790 32.57 6.50 -0.16
C GLN A 790 31.10 6.75 0.19
N THR A 791 30.23 6.64 -0.82
CA THR A 791 28.78 6.76 -0.64
C THR A 791 28.14 5.38 -0.48
N MET A 792 26.97 5.32 0.16
CA MET A 792 26.20 4.07 0.31
C MET A 792 25.82 3.44 -1.04
N GLU A 793 25.63 4.24 -2.09
CA GLU A 793 25.27 3.76 -3.44
C GLU A 793 26.49 3.45 -4.32
N THR A 794 27.72 3.56 -3.80
CA THR A 794 28.95 3.32 -4.59
C THR A 794 29.02 1.90 -5.15
N GLY A 795 28.49 0.90 -4.44
CA GLY A 795 28.45 -0.48 -4.91
C GLY A 795 27.42 -0.75 -6.03
N ARG A 796 26.49 0.18 -6.26
CA ARG A 796 25.38 0.02 -7.21
C ARG A 796 25.77 0.37 -8.64
N ASP A 797 25.86 1.67 -8.89
CA ASP A 797 26.26 2.26 -10.15
C ASP A 797 26.62 3.73 -9.94
N GLN A 798 27.40 4.28 -10.88
CA GLN A 798 27.86 5.65 -10.79
C GLN A 798 26.72 6.68 -10.91
N ALA A 799 25.63 6.36 -11.59
CA ALA A 799 24.51 7.27 -11.76
C ALA A 799 23.82 7.57 -10.42
N HIS A 800 23.55 6.54 -9.62
CA HIS A 800 22.88 6.68 -8.32
C HIS A 800 23.78 7.31 -7.25
N ALA A 801 25.06 6.92 -7.20
CA ALA A 801 26.03 7.55 -6.32
C ALA A 801 26.13 9.06 -6.59
N MET A 802 26.29 9.43 -7.86
CA MET A 802 26.35 10.84 -8.29
C MET A 802 25.02 11.58 -8.12
N LEU A 803 23.87 10.91 -8.26
CA LEU A 803 22.56 11.52 -8.09
C LEU A 803 22.41 12.12 -6.68
N ALA A 804 22.74 11.35 -5.64
CA ALA A 804 22.70 11.84 -4.27
C ALA A 804 23.69 12.98 -4.02
N LEU A 805 24.93 12.87 -4.52
CA LEU A 805 25.91 13.94 -4.37
C LEU A 805 25.42 15.25 -4.98
N GLY A 806 24.69 15.17 -6.10
CA GLY A 806 24.02 16.31 -6.71
C GLY A 806 22.98 16.95 -5.79
N TYR A 807 22.11 16.15 -5.16
CA TYR A 807 21.12 16.64 -4.20
C TYR A 807 21.77 17.22 -2.94
N MET A 808 22.79 16.55 -2.40
CA MET A 808 23.50 17.04 -1.21
C MET A 808 24.22 18.36 -1.47
N ALA A 809 24.81 18.55 -2.66
CA ALA A 809 25.37 19.84 -3.06
C ALA A 809 24.30 20.93 -3.15
N GLU A 810 23.11 20.61 -3.69
CA GLU A 810 21.99 21.55 -3.74
C GLU A 810 21.44 21.87 -2.34
N ILE A 811 21.36 20.88 -1.43
CA ILE A 811 21.00 21.09 -0.01
C ILE A 811 21.96 22.09 0.63
N CYS A 812 23.27 21.86 0.52
CA CYS A 812 24.25 22.77 1.11
C CYS A 812 24.27 24.14 0.43
N LEU A 813 23.94 24.22 -0.87
CA LEU A 813 23.83 25.49 -1.60
C LEU A 813 22.62 26.31 -1.13
N ILE A 814 21.45 25.67 -1.00
CA ILE A 814 20.25 26.32 -0.47
C ILE A 814 20.52 26.81 0.95
N ALA A 815 21.12 25.97 1.81
CA ALA A 815 21.51 26.36 3.16
C ALA A 815 22.47 27.57 3.16
N ALA A 816 23.52 27.54 2.34
CA ALA A 816 24.48 28.64 2.24
C ALA A 816 23.84 29.96 1.75
N ASN A 817 22.89 29.89 0.81
CA ASN A 817 22.11 31.05 0.37
C ASN A 817 21.25 31.65 1.51
N GLN A 818 20.99 30.88 2.56
CA GLN A 818 20.30 31.31 3.78
C GLN A 818 21.25 31.53 4.97
N ASN A 819 22.56 31.62 4.72
CA ASN A 819 23.64 31.80 5.70
C ASN A 819 23.82 30.63 6.69
N GLU A 820 23.47 29.41 6.28
CA GLU A 820 23.68 28.18 7.05
C GLU A 820 24.80 27.33 6.44
N ASP A 821 25.68 26.79 7.28
CA ASP A 821 26.81 25.95 6.83
C ASP A 821 26.54 24.46 7.08
N LEU A 822 26.09 23.77 6.03
CA LEU A 822 26.00 22.32 6.00
C LEU A 822 27.20 21.65 5.29
N ALA A 823 28.04 22.45 4.62
CA ALA A 823 29.12 21.95 3.77
C ALA A 823 30.32 21.45 4.59
N SER A 824 30.58 22.12 5.71
CA SER A 824 31.70 21.84 6.60
C SER A 824 31.46 20.67 7.55
N LEU A 825 30.25 20.10 7.56
CA LEU A 825 29.88 18.97 8.41
C LEU A 825 30.83 17.78 8.23
N TYR A 826 31.21 17.20 9.38
CA TYR A 826 32.04 16.01 9.49
C TYR A 826 33.37 16.08 8.71
N ASP A 827 34.07 17.21 8.86
CA ASP A 827 35.35 17.50 8.19
C ASP A 827 35.20 17.47 6.66
N ASN A 828 34.32 18.35 6.15
CA ASN A 828 34.04 18.55 4.73
C ASN A 828 33.66 17.24 4.00
N ARG A 829 32.80 16.42 4.63
CA ARG A 829 32.53 15.05 4.17
C ARG A 829 31.95 14.98 2.76
N LEU A 830 31.13 15.96 2.38
CA LEU A 830 30.58 16.05 1.03
C LEU A 830 31.69 16.29 -0.01
N ALA A 831 32.67 17.15 0.28
CA ALA A 831 33.80 17.39 -0.61
C ALA A 831 34.66 16.14 -0.78
N LYS A 832 34.91 15.39 0.31
CA LYS A 832 35.58 14.08 0.25
C LYS A 832 34.81 13.10 -0.65
N ALA A 833 33.48 13.14 -0.64
CA ALA A 833 32.67 12.28 -1.50
C ALA A 833 32.79 12.61 -2.99
N PHE A 834 32.83 13.89 -3.33
CA PHE A 834 33.13 14.33 -4.69
C PHE A 834 34.54 13.90 -5.13
N GLU A 835 35.54 14.08 -4.27
CA GLU A 835 36.90 13.61 -4.55
C GLU A 835 36.97 12.10 -4.76
N TYR A 836 36.29 11.34 -3.89
CA TYR A 836 36.22 9.89 -3.97
C TYR A 836 35.62 9.44 -5.32
N SER A 837 34.45 9.98 -5.67
CA SER A 837 33.77 9.66 -6.94
C SER A 837 34.59 10.09 -8.15
N ALA A 838 35.27 11.24 -8.10
CA ALA A 838 36.17 11.69 -9.16
C ALA A 838 37.38 10.76 -9.33
N LYS A 839 38.08 10.39 -8.23
CA LYS A 839 39.23 9.46 -8.26
C LYS A 839 38.82 8.11 -8.88
N TYR A 840 37.67 7.59 -8.48
CA TYR A 840 37.15 6.33 -9.03
C TYR A 840 36.90 6.44 -10.54
N ASN A 841 36.23 7.49 -11.00
CA ASN A 841 35.92 7.70 -12.42
C ASN A 841 37.14 8.04 -13.29
N LEU A 842 38.19 8.61 -12.71
CA LEU A 842 39.44 8.94 -13.40
C LEU A 842 40.40 7.75 -13.56
N TYR A 843 39.98 6.52 -13.26
CA TYR A 843 40.88 5.35 -13.35
C TYR A 843 42.11 5.49 -12.43
N SER A 844 41.95 6.01 -11.20
CA SER A 844 43.11 6.37 -10.35
C SER A 844 44.08 5.21 -10.10
N GLN A 845 43.60 3.97 -9.96
CA GLN A 845 44.48 2.82 -9.76
C GLN A 845 45.33 2.56 -11.01
N GLU A 846 44.69 2.59 -12.19
CA GLU A 846 45.33 2.36 -13.47
C GLU A 846 46.26 3.53 -13.87
N LEU A 847 45.92 4.77 -13.52
CA LEU A 847 46.68 5.96 -13.87
C LEU A 847 47.78 6.32 -12.87
N SER A 848 47.57 6.08 -11.57
CA SER A 848 48.44 6.59 -10.49
C SER A 848 48.91 5.52 -9.51
N GLY A 849 48.47 4.26 -9.65
CA GLY A 849 48.78 3.19 -8.70
C GLY A 849 48.08 3.35 -7.34
N VAL A 850 47.15 4.31 -7.20
CA VAL A 850 46.40 4.58 -5.98
C VAL A 850 45.02 3.93 -6.08
N GLU A 851 44.80 2.91 -5.26
CA GLU A 851 43.51 2.22 -5.15
C GLU A 851 42.50 3.08 -4.37
N VAL A 852 41.26 3.14 -4.88
CA VAL A 852 40.15 3.79 -4.16
C VAL A 852 39.57 2.77 -3.18
N PRO A 853 39.57 3.03 -1.86
CA PRO A 853 39.12 2.04 -0.89
C PRO A 853 37.60 1.79 -1.01
N PHE A 854 37.18 0.54 -0.87
CA PHE A 854 35.77 0.17 -0.74
C PHE A 854 35.55 -0.61 0.55
N THR A 855 34.53 -0.24 1.31
CA THR A 855 34.06 -0.99 2.48
C THR A 855 32.55 -1.15 2.44
N ALA A 856 32.03 -2.28 2.93
CA ALA A 856 30.59 -2.43 3.09
C ALA A 856 30.08 -1.45 4.15
N MET A 857 29.08 -0.63 3.81
CA MET A 857 28.49 0.35 4.71
C MET A 857 27.14 -0.18 5.24
N PRO A 858 26.90 -0.18 6.56
CA PRO A 858 25.57 -0.48 7.09
C PRO A 858 24.61 0.67 6.81
N ASN A 859 23.34 0.37 6.58
CA ASN A 859 22.28 1.38 6.63
C ASN A 859 21.83 1.62 8.10
N VAL A 860 20.94 2.59 8.33
CA VAL A 860 20.44 2.91 9.68
C VAL A 860 19.65 1.76 10.33
N PHE A 861 19.23 0.76 9.56
CA PHE A 861 18.55 -0.45 10.05
C PHE A 861 19.53 -1.57 10.46
N GLY A 862 20.84 -1.36 10.32
CA GLY A 862 21.87 -2.37 10.61
C GLY A 862 22.00 -3.45 9.55
N ASP A 863 21.42 -3.23 8.35
CA ASP A 863 21.51 -4.15 7.23
C ASP A 863 22.73 -3.81 6.36
N THR A 864 23.70 -4.73 6.31
CA THR A 864 24.89 -4.63 5.46
C THR A 864 24.71 -5.33 4.11
N GLY A 865 23.64 -6.12 3.93
CA GLY A 865 23.30 -6.83 2.69
C GLY A 865 22.36 -6.04 1.77
N ARG A 866 21.59 -5.09 2.31
CA ARG A 866 20.75 -4.13 1.57
C ARG A 866 21.41 -2.80 1.27
N GLY A 867 22.68 -2.58 1.61
CA GLY A 867 23.46 -1.51 0.99
C GLY A 867 23.62 -1.88 -0.48
N TYR A 868 22.62 -1.53 -1.30
CA TYR A 868 22.31 -2.15 -2.60
C TYR A 868 23.58 -2.46 -3.40
N TYR A 869 23.96 -3.75 -3.39
CA TYR A 869 25.08 -4.40 -4.11
C TYR A 869 26.45 -4.55 -3.41
N GLY A 870 26.52 -4.69 -2.08
CA GLY A 870 27.78 -4.98 -1.39
C GLY A 870 28.33 -6.41 -1.58
N THR A 871 29.35 -6.56 -2.44
CA THR A 871 30.62 -7.30 -2.12
C THR A 871 31.87 -6.72 -2.83
N GLY A 872 31.77 -5.57 -3.52
CA GLY A 872 32.92 -4.92 -4.17
C GLY A 872 32.50 -4.01 -5.32
N PHE A 873 33.49 -3.35 -5.95
CA PHE A 873 33.34 -2.83 -7.31
C PHE A 873 33.19 -4.01 -8.28
N ASP A 874 32.50 -3.85 -9.40
CA ASP A 874 32.38 -4.83 -10.50
C ASP A 874 31.57 -6.11 -10.24
N MET A 875 30.27 -5.97 -9.95
CA MET A 875 29.35 -6.95 -10.53
C MET A 875 29.12 -6.55 -12.00
N GLU A 876 29.82 -7.19 -12.94
CA GLU A 876 29.78 -6.91 -14.39
C GLU A 876 28.35 -6.86 -14.97
N ASN A 877 27.37 -7.51 -14.32
CA ASN A 877 25.97 -7.47 -14.71
C ASN A 877 25.23 -6.16 -14.36
N ASN A 878 25.81 -5.29 -13.52
CA ASN A 878 25.18 -4.04 -13.06
C ASN A 878 25.51 -2.80 -13.91
N GLY A 879 26.41 -2.90 -14.91
CA GLY A 879 26.74 -1.75 -15.77
C GLY A 879 27.35 -0.57 -14.99
N LEU A 880 28.37 -0.84 -14.18
CA LEU A 880 29.14 0.20 -13.48
C LEU A 880 29.85 1.10 -14.51
N ASN A 881 29.20 2.20 -14.89
CA ASN A 881 29.65 3.14 -15.93
C ASN A 881 30.86 4.01 -15.50
N ARG A 882 31.96 3.37 -15.12
CA ARG A 882 33.20 4.06 -14.74
C ARG A 882 33.70 4.92 -15.90
N GLY A 883 34.05 6.18 -15.61
CA GLY A 883 34.56 7.13 -16.61
C GLY A 883 33.50 7.96 -17.32
N GLU A 884 32.21 7.81 -16.99
CA GLU A 884 31.18 8.75 -17.44
C GLU A 884 31.32 10.10 -16.73
N LEU A 885 31.83 11.11 -17.44
CA LEU A 885 31.82 12.48 -16.94
C LEU A 885 30.39 13.03 -16.94
N ARG A 886 29.81 13.20 -15.75
CA ARG A 886 28.47 13.78 -15.56
C ARG A 886 28.56 15.21 -15.03
N PRO A 887 27.60 16.09 -15.36
CA PRO A 887 27.60 17.51 -14.93
C PRO A 887 27.66 17.73 -13.41
N VAL A 888 27.37 16.69 -12.61
CA VAL A 888 27.39 16.80 -11.15
C VAL A 888 28.78 17.14 -10.59
N LEU A 889 29.87 16.72 -11.25
CA LEU A 889 31.23 17.01 -10.80
C LEU A 889 31.55 18.49 -10.96
N SER A 890 31.09 19.10 -12.07
CA SER A 890 31.17 20.55 -12.28
C SER A 890 30.37 21.31 -11.22
N ARG A 891 29.20 20.80 -10.83
CA ARG A 891 28.41 21.38 -9.73
C ARG A 891 29.16 21.33 -8.40
N GLY A 892 29.73 20.18 -8.03
CA GLY A 892 30.51 20.03 -6.80
C GLY A 892 31.74 20.95 -6.78
N TRP A 893 32.41 21.10 -7.91
CA TRP A 893 33.52 22.05 -8.07
C TRP A 893 33.06 23.50 -7.88
N CYS A 894 32.04 23.96 -8.62
CA CYS A 894 31.53 25.34 -8.52
C CYS A 894 31.06 25.66 -7.10
N PHE A 895 30.37 24.71 -6.46
CA PHE A 895 29.96 24.83 -5.07
C PHE A 895 31.15 25.02 -4.12
N THR A 896 32.17 24.14 -4.22
CA THR A 896 33.36 24.20 -3.36
C THR A 896 34.17 25.47 -3.61
N ALA A 897 34.34 25.85 -4.88
CA ALA A 897 35.06 27.05 -5.27
C ALA A 897 34.36 28.32 -4.77
N ARG A 898 33.02 28.38 -4.83
CA ARG A 898 32.22 29.48 -4.27
C ARG A 898 32.40 29.59 -2.76
N LEU A 899 32.30 28.49 -2.02
CA LEU A 899 32.43 28.51 -0.55
C LEU A 899 33.86 28.85 -0.08
N THR A 900 34.87 28.54 -0.89
CA THR A 900 36.28 28.83 -0.57
C THR A 900 36.77 30.19 -1.11
N GLY A 901 35.90 30.94 -1.80
CA GLY A 901 36.25 32.25 -2.40
C GLY A 901 37.26 32.14 -3.55
N LEU A 902 37.33 30.99 -4.22
CA LEU A 902 38.19 30.76 -5.38
C LEU A 902 37.59 31.33 -6.68
N ILE A 903 36.28 31.55 -6.73
CA ILE A 903 35.53 32.15 -7.84
C ILE A 903 34.54 33.19 -7.35
#